data_AF-G9QUY2-F1
#
_entry.id   AF-G9QUY2-F1
#
_cell.length_a   1.000
_cell.length_b   1.000
_cell.length_c   1.000
_cell.angle_alpha   90.00
_cell.angle_beta   90.00
_cell.angle_gamma   90.00
#
_symmetry.space_group_name_H-M   'P 1'
#
loop_
_entity.id
_entity.type
_entity.pdbx_description
1 polymer ?
#
loop_
_entity_poly.entity_id
_entity_poly.type
_entity_poly.pdbx_seq_one_letter_code
_entity_poly.pdbx_strand_id
1 'polypeptide(L)'
;MQNEERKLKAKDILVDIGLKDIHYLGQGFEGVVFHDSTHVYKVIMPFFKGKNKWNTYRHLTFFFEEENFKSFYHLEEIIEHKNVFIQKYKYEPSTPIDKFTQKDVILFLTECWQKKIIVQDCKKENFIKVGENLKLVDMDTSVYYNDNLFLNACVRMYLFLHERDNPQLKKLQRSAVNNFNLPELEGAREFINEVFSNIIFAESKKAFKDATINKFSDLEYEIYNAKTLPHLEDLFFSKIKENLYLCDIQISDIFLNENNDFEPRSIAIGYKSLLPLEEKISLLIKTCAQDVQTIEANIKHIVRQLSYPNSFYEIVVSIDTKQSDFARQFTYNTDLKKLIDIVENLQQKHVIDRFIIYDASETIRINKEWFNIKTSQTHSTTNIPISSQLYAFEKCEGDYVLQMDSDVLIGRLDINHSFLADMIREIQKNKNVLFVGFNIYNKESKAYFGFENGGFVPEVRMGLFDKRRLFSVRPLPNTVDENLKLQLTWYRSLEKLQKDNGFCSIRGGDKRSFYIHPQNYRKTNAYSWINILDRVEQGYIPNLQFGEFDCNGSFYEWCTPKRSEKMVVLSCFRNLTIHKFLRMWFSLISQTFQDFGVIFYDDCSNSGISIFIEQIIKPYKDKVTFIKGRTLQTKMQCEYLAIHYYCDNPESIIVCVDTDDALIGKEALFDIYKKYDMWGVDMTCGRVHQTYRLEPHYRYPVNFMEPRKTGGNVWQHLKTFKKYLFDSIPLSYFMYEDKEAKLSKRKWIEKCDDYAMMVPIAQMSSSPLQMDFINYYYERDYDKKDANRELKEQAIKEILEKPPLSPKDVVKGRKKFLSNLDMIEIDITFECNLKCKGCNRSCGYAPSTDGMMIDDIRRFISESKIFDKKWKLINILGGEPTLHKDFLRIIEILQREYVDSFCQDTIIQVVSNGFTKQTKELCKQAELFKNVRIDYGSFKTKNLVDYFTPFNNAPIDDINFKDADYSAACWVASYCGLGLNKNGYYACSVCGGIDRVLGGNKGIKTLKEITTQNLQDHFKEFCKFCGNFKDYAPNYGDFIPRCEKAPFKERISPSWKQIYDRYKRDHE
;
A
#
# COMPACT_ATOMS: atom_id res chain seq x y z
N MET A 1 64.27 2.94 11.90
CA MET A 1 65.46 2.28 12.48
C MET A 1 65.83 1.11 11.57
N GLN A 2 66.94 1.21 10.85
CA GLN A 2 67.56 0.05 10.18
C GLN A 2 68.43 -0.66 11.22
N ASN A 3 68.26 -1.97 11.37
CA ASN A 3 68.94 -2.85 12.30
C ASN A 3 69.57 -3.93 11.42
N GLU A 4 70.82 -3.69 11.03
CA GLU A 4 71.52 -4.54 10.07
C GLU A 4 71.69 -5.98 10.58
N GLU A 5 71.75 -6.20 11.90
CA GLU A 5 71.80 -7.54 12.50
C GLU A 5 70.50 -8.33 12.23
N ARG A 6 69.33 -7.69 12.41
CA ARG A 6 68.04 -8.30 12.08
C ARG A 6 67.92 -8.61 10.60
N LYS A 7 68.37 -7.70 9.74
CA LYS A 7 68.35 -7.85 8.30
C LYS A 7 69.23 -9.01 7.84
N LEU A 8 70.45 -9.14 8.36
CA LEU A 8 71.34 -10.26 8.08
C LEU A 8 70.72 -11.58 8.54
N LYS A 9 70.21 -11.64 9.77
CA LYS A 9 69.57 -12.85 10.31
C LYS A 9 68.34 -13.29 9.49
N ALA A 10 67.51 -12.35 9.06
CA ALA A 10 66.37 -12.65 8.18
C ALA A 10 66.82 -13.13 6.79
N LYS A 11 67.88 -12.53 6.22
CA LYS A 11 68.49 -12.97 4.97
C LYS A 11 69.00 -14.41 5.08
N ASP A 12 69.70 -14.74 6.17
CA ASP A 12 70.23 -16.08 6.41
C ASP A 12 69.11 -17.11 6.53
N ILE A 13 67.99 -16.76 7.19
CA ILE A 13 66.79 -17.60 7.27
C ILE A 13 66.22 -17.89 5.87
N LEU A 14 66.13 -16.88 5.00
CA LEU A 14 65.61 -17.02 3.65
C LEU A 14 66.54 -17.84 2.74
N VAL A 15 67.86 -17.67 2.89
CA VAL A 15 68.86 -18.47 2.16
C VAL A 15 68.83 -19.94 2.61
N ASP A 16 68.64 -20.18 3.91
CA ASP A 16 68.59 -21.52 4.51
C ASP A 16 67.36 -22.33 4.05
N ILE A 17 66.25 -21.65 3.68
CA ILE A 17 65.11 -22.30 3.02
C ILE A 17 65.25 -22.38 1.48
N GLY A 18 66.42 -22.04 0.93
CA GLY A 18 66.76 -22.23 -0.47
C GLY A 18 66.52 -21.04 -1.41
N LEU A 19 66.16 -19.86 -0.90
CA LEU A 19 65.95 -18.67 -1.73
C LEU A 19 67.28 -18.03 -2.16
N LYS A 20 67.39 -17.72 -3.45
CA LYS A 20 68.55 -17.05 -4.08
C LYS A 20 68.10 -15.74 -4.70
N ASP A 21 69.05 -14.81 -4.91
CA ASP A 21 68.80 -13.51 -5.54
C ASP A 21 67.70 -12.66 -4.86
N ILE A 22 67.67 -12.70 -3.53
CA ILE A 22 66.73 -11.92 -2.72
C ILE A 22 67.21 -10.48 -2.50
N HIS A 23 66.32 -9.54 -2.77
CA HIS A 23 66.52 -8.10 -2.64
C HIS A 23 65.78 -7.57 -1.40
N TYR A 24 66.44 -6.71 -0.64
CA TYR A 24 65.88 -6.13 0.58
C TYR A 24 64.86 -5.03 0.25
N LEU A 25 63.64 -5.12 0.81
CA LEU A 25 62.59 -4.12 0.65
C LEU A 25 62.48 -3.16 1.82
N GLY A 26 62.68 -3.66 3.03
CA GLY A 26 62.43 -2.88 4.23
C GLY A 26 62.36 -3.73 5.48
N GLN A 27 62.23 -3.07 6.61
CA GLN A 27 62.01 -3.72 7.89
C GLN A 27 61.11 -2.88 8.79
N GLY A 28 60.22 -3.56 9.50
CA GLY A 28 59.34 -2.99 10.50
C GLY A 28 59.74 -3.38 11.93
N PHE A 29 58.82 -3.14 12.87
CA PHE A 29 59.02 -3.58 14.25
C PHE A 29 59.03 -5.11 14.34
N GLU A 30 58.13 -5.78 13.62
CA GLU A 30 57.87 -7.22 13.77
C GLU A 30 58.54 -8.11 12.72
N GLY A 31 58.91 -7.57 11.55
CA GLY A 31 59.49 -8.39 10.48
C GLY A 31 60.40 -7.65 9.51
N VAL A 32 61.17 -8.42 8.74
CA VAL A 32 62.10 -7.97 7.69
C VAL A 32 61.63 -8.52 6.35
N VAL A 33 61.58 -7.68 5.32
CA VAL A 33 60.93 -7.98 4.04
C VAL A 33 61.96 -8.04 2.92
N PHE A 34 61.92 -9.10 2.12
CA PHE A 34 62.72 -9.29 0.91
C PHE A 34 61.84 -9.69 -0.29
N HIS A 35 62.31 -9.54 -1.51
CA HIS A 35 61.69 -10.14 -2.70
C HIS A 35 62.71 -10.83 -3.61
N ASP A 36 62.27 -11.82 -4.39
CA ASP A 36 63.07 -12.43 -5.48
C ASP A 36 62.65 -11.92 -6.87
N SER A 37 61.88 -10.83 -6.92
CA SER A 37 61.24 -10.23 -8.11
C SER A 37 59.99 -10.95 -8.61
N THR A 38 59.66 -12.11 -8.04
CA THR A 38 58.38 -12.81 -8.26
C THR A 38 57.49 -12.79 -7.02
N HIS A 39 58.08 -13.01 -5.85
CA HIS A 39 57.39 -13.07 -4.55
C HIS A 39 58.11 -12.19 -3.53
N VAL A 40 57.34 -11.75 -2.55
CA VAL A 40 57.78 -11.10 -1.33
C VAL A 40 57.77 -12.12 -0.21
N TYR A 41 58.81 -12.05 0.61
CA TYR A 41 59.01 -12.87 1.81
C TYR A 41 59.16 -11.93 3.01
N LYS A 42 58.13 -11.85 3.86
CA LYS A 42 58.17 -11.12 5.12
C LYS A 42 58.52 -12.10 6.25
N VAL A 43 59.77 -12.05 6.71
CA VAL A 43 60.28 -12.85 7.82
C VAL A 43 59.85 -12.18 9.13
N ILE A 44 58.89 -12.79 9.83
CA ILE A 44 58.39 -12.31 11.11
C ILE A 44 59.34 -12.77 12.22
N MET A 45 59.92 -11.81 12.94
CA MET A 45 60.90 -12.03 14.00
C MET A 45 60.33 -11.53 15.34
N PRO A 46 59.43 -12.31 15.99
CA PRO A 46 58.73 -11.86 17.19
C PRO A 46 59.66 -11.75 18.41
N PHE A 47 59.33 -10.84 19.35
CA PHE A 47 60.06 -10.63 20.61
C PHE A 47 59.52 -11.43 21.81
N PHE A 48 58.60 -12.39 21.62
CA PHE A 48 57.78 -12.92 22.71
C PHE A 48 58.30 -14.24 23.31
N LYS A 49 58.60 -14.23 24.62
CA LYS A 49 58.63 -15.44 25.46
C LYS A 49 57.22 -15.74 25.99
N GLY A 50 56.67 -16.93 25.70
CA GLY A 50 55.56 -17.52 26.48
C GLY A 50 54.11 -17.31 26.01
N LYS A 51 53.83 -16.85 24.78
CA LYS A 51 52.46 -16.84 24.20
C LYS A 51 52.29 -17.91 23.13
N ASN A 52 51.07 -18.46 22.97
CA ASN A 52 50.76 -19.41 21.89
C ASN A 52 50.96 -18.73 20.53
N LYS A 53 51.98 -19.19 19.80
CA LYS A 53 52.39 -18.65 18.50
C LYS A 53 51.23 -18.56 17.49
N TRP A 54 50.31 -19.53 17.47
CA TRP A 54 49.21 -19.57 16.51
C TRP A 54 48.06 -18.60 16.82
N ASN A 55 47.84 -18.26 18.09
CA ASN A 55 46.84 -17.25 18.46
C ASN A 55 47.22 -15.85 17.93
N THR A 56 48.51 -15.58 17.79
CA THR A 56 49.02 -14.32 17.21
C THR A 56 48.71 -14.24 15.72
N TYR A 57 48.65 -15.35 14.98
CA TYR A 57 48.51 -15.35 13.51
C TYR A 57 47.14 -15.80 13.00
N ARG A 58 46.18 -16.08 13.89
CA ARG A 58 44.80 -16.47 13.51
C ARG A 58 44.11 -15.43 12.62
N HIS A 59 44.52 -14.18 12.66
CA HIS A 59 43.98 -13.13 11.81
C HIS A 59 44.60 -13.11 10.41
N LEU A 60 45.67 -13.84 10.13
CA LEU A 60 46.22 -13.91 8.77
C LEU A 60 45.38 -14.79 7.85
N THR A 61 44.47 -15.61 8.40
CA THR A 61 43.59 -16.49 7.63
C THR A 61 42.74 -15.72 6.61
N PHE A 62 42.35 -14.47 6.90
CA PHE A 62 41.61 -13.60 5.97
C PHE A 62 42.26 -13.50 4.60
N PHE A 63 43.58 -13.49 4.57
CA PHE A 63 44.36 -13.19 3.38
C PHE A 63 44.64 -14.44 2.54
N PHE A 64 44.29 -15.63 3.02
CA PHE A 64 44.38 -16.88 2.26
C PHE A 64 43.11 -17.21 1.46
N GLU A 65 41.96 -16.63 1.82
CA GLU A 65 40.66 -17.07 1.29
C GLU A 65 40.34 -16.53 -0.12
N GLU A 66 40.87 -15.36 -0.49
CA GLU A 66 40.59 -14.72 -1.78
C GLU A 66 41.85 -14.20 -2.49
N GLU A 67 41.94 -14.38 -3.81
CA GLU A 67 43.08 -13.90 -4.62
C GLU A 67 42.90 -12.45 -5.12
N ASN A 68 41.67 -11.91 -5.08
CA ASN A 68 41.31 -10.66 -5.75
C ASN A 68 41.25 -9.44 -4.81
N PHE A 69 42.22 -9.29 -3.93
CA PHE A 69 42.34 -8.09 -3.10
C PHE A 69 42.97 -6.92 -3.86
N LYS A 70 42.37 -5.73 -3.76
CA LYS A 70 42.94 -4.49 -4.32
C LYS A 70 43.83 -3.77 -3.33
N SER A 71 43.46 -3.78 -2.06
CA SER A 71 44.16 -3.12 -0.97
C SER A 71 44.96 -4.05 -0.07
N PHE A 72 44.82 -5.35 -0.24
CA PHE A 72 45.56 -6.35 0.52
C PHE A 72 46.36 -7.25 -0.42
N TYR A 73 47.27 -8.03 0.16
CA TYR A 73 47.94 -9.11 -0.55
C TYR A 73 47.25 -10.42 -0.19
N HIS A 74 47.02 -11.24 -1.21
CA HIS A 74 46.72 -12.65 -0.99
C HIS A 74 47.98 -13.33 -0.44
N LEU A 75 47.87 -13.94 0.73
CA LEU A 75 48.93 -14.77 1.29
C LEU A 75 48.85 -16.13 0.61
N GLU A 76 49.88 -16.48 -0.15
CA GLU A 76 49.97 -17.78 -0.81
C GLU A 76 50.35 -18.88 0.18
N GLU A 77 51.26 -18.54 1.10
CA GLU A 77 51.83 -19.49 2.05
C GLU A 77 52.32 -18.76 3.30
N ILE A 78 52.20 -19.44 4.45
CA ILE A 78 52.97 -19.13 5.65
C ILE A 78 53.93 -20.29 5.90
N ILE A 79 55.21 -20.03 5.74
CA ILE A 79 56.28 -21.00 5.95
C ILE A 79 56.75 -20.89 7.41
N GLU A 80 56.67 -21.99 8.15
CA GLU A 80 57.28 -22.06 9.49
C GLU A 80 58.69 -22.63 9.38
N HIS A 81 59.69 -21.86 9.82
CA HIS A 81 61.09 -22.30 9.79
C HIS A 81 61.86 -21.78 11.00
N LYS A 82 62.64 -22.63 11.68
CA LYS A 82 63.47 -22.25 12.85
C LYS A 82 62.75 -21.35 13.88
N ASN A 83 61.49 -21.64 14.19
CA ASN A 83 60.60 -20.87 15.09
C ASN A 83 60.26 -19.44 14.64
N VAL A 84 60.41 -19.11 13.35
CA VAL A 84 59.87 -17.89 12.73
C VAL A 84 58.82 -18.26 11.68
N PHE A 85 57.94 -17.31 11.39
CA PHE A 85 56.99 -17.41 10.28
C PHE A 85 57.41 -16.50 9.14
N ILE A 86 57.28 -16.99 7.92
CA ILE A 86 57.58 -16.25 6.70
C ILE A 86 56.29 -16.16 5.91
N GLN A 87 55.78 -14.95 5.74
CA GLN A 87 54.63 -14.70 4.87
C GLN A 87 55.13 -14.60 3.43
N LYS A 88 54.57 -15.41 2.54
CA LYS A 88 54.84 -15.40 1.12
C LYS A 88 53.64 -14.87 0.35
N TYR A 89 53.86 -13.86 -0.48
CA TYR A 89 52.85 -13.29 -1.37
C TYR A 89 53.50 -12.72 -2.62
N LYS A 90 52.73 -12.52 -3.67
CA LYS A 90 53.23 -12.02 -4.96
C LYS A 90 53.88 -10.64 -4.85
N TYR A 91 55.03 -10.46 -5.52
CA TYR A 91 55.67 -9.15 -5.64
C TYR A 91 54.99 -8.29 -6.71
N GLU A 92 54.65 -7.06 -6.34
CA GLU A 92 54.11 -6.05 -7.23
C GLU A 92 54.99 -4.79 -7.18
N PRO A 93 55.46 -4.26 -8.32
CA PRO A 93 56.18 -3.00 -8.36
C PRO A 93 55.36 -1.87 -7.72
N SER A 94 55.98 -1.13 -6.79
CA SER A 94 55.28 -0.17 -5.95
C SER A 94 56.13 1.05 -5.62
N THR A 95 55.48 2.13 -5.20
CA THR A 95 56.15 3.34 -4.70
C THR A 95 55.70 3.65 -3.26
N PRO A 96 56.59 4.25 -2.43
CA PRO A 96 56.22 4.73 -1.10
C PRO A 96 55.15 5.81 -1.16
N ILE A 97 54.33 5.88 -0.11
CA ILE A 97 53.28 6.91 0.00
C ILE A 97 53.77 8.10 0.82
N ASP A 98 53.77 9.26 0.19
CA ASP A 98 53.99 10.53 0.89
C ASP A 98 52.72 11.07 1.55
N LYS A 99 51.58 10.98 0.84
CA LYS A 99 50.28 11.49 1.30
C LYS A 99 49.14 10.59 0.86
N PHE A 100 48.14 10.45 1.72
CA PHE A 100 46.86 9.84 1.36
C PHE A 100 46.00 10.82 0.55
N THR A 101 45.19 10.28 -0.36
CA THR A 101 44.07 11.01 -0.95
C THR A 101 42.77 10.48 -0.36
N GLN A 102 41.74 11.32 -0.23
CA GLN A 102 40.44 10.90 0.30
C GLN A 102 39.86 9.72 -0.50
N LYS A 103 39.97 9.76 -1.83
CA LYS A 103 39.56 8.66 -2.72
C LYS A 103 40.25 7.34 -2.37
N ASP A 104 41.57 7.35 -2.20
CA ASP A 104 42.35 6.14 -1.88
C ASP A 104 41.91 5.54 -0.53
N VAL A 105 41.72 6.40 0.47
CA VAL A 105 41.29 6.00 1.81
C VAL A 105 39.88 5.41 1.78
N ILE A 106 38.95 6.02 1.05
CA ILE A 106 37.57 5.54 0.97
C ILE A 106 37.51 4.19 0.28
N LEU A 107 38.26 3.99 -0.81
CA LEU A 107 38.34 2.70 -1.50
C LEU A 107 38.93 1.62 -0.59
N PHE A 108 39.97 1.96 0.18
CA PHE A 108 40.57 1.08 1.17
C PHE A 108 39.57 0.69 2.28
N LEU A 109 38.90 1.67 2.89
CA LEU A 109 37.90 1.43 3.94
C LEU A 109 36.67 0.66 3.40
N THR A 110 36.31 0.89 2.15
CA THR A 110 35.27 0.13 1.46
C THR A 110 35.66 -1.34 1.39
N GLU A 111 36.85 -1.68 0.89
CA GLU A 111 37.28 -3.06 0.80
C GLU A 111 37.45 -3.71 2.19
N CYS A 112 37.95 -2.96 3.19
CA CYS A 112 37.97 -3.38 4.60
C CYS A 112 36.58 -3.84 5.06
N TRP A 113 35.54 -3.05 4.78
CA TRP A 113 34.16 -3.39 5.15
C TRP A 113 33.63 -4.60 4.37
N GLN A 114 33.88 -4.67 3.06
CA GLN A 114 33.41 -5.76 2.20
C GLN A 114 34.01 -7.10 2.62
N LYS A 115 35.28 -7.10 2.99
CA LYS A 115 36.03 -8.30 3.43
C LYS A 115 35.92 -8.57 4.92
N LYS A 116 35.23 -7.70 5.67
CA LYS A 116 35.09 -7.78 7.13
C LYS A 116 36.44 -7.81 7.86
N ILE A 117 37.40 -7.03 7.36
CA ILE A 117 38.76 -6.85 7.89
C ILE A 117 38.89 -5.44 8.48
N ILE A 118 39.37 -5.31 9.72
CA ILE A 118 39.70 -4.02 10.32
C ILE A 118 41.20 -3.90 10.51
N VAL A 119 41.76 -2.76 10.09
CA VAL A 119 43.16 -2.42 10.34
C VAL A 119 43.24 -1.49 11.54
N GLN A 120 44.02 -1.89 12.56
CA GLN A 120 44.17 -1.09 13.77
C GLN A 120 45.31 -0.05 13.65
N ASP A 121 46.38 -0.37 12.94
CA ASP A 121 47.54 0.52 12.76
C ASP A 121 47.57 1.18 11.38
N CYS A 122 46.82 2.26 11.22
CA CYS A 122 46.57 2.93 9.95
C CYS A 122 47.62 4.00 9.55
N LYS A 123 48.91 3.82 9.82
CA LYS A 123 49.95 4.83 9.53
C LYS A 123 50.48 4.76 8.09
N LYS A 124 50.94 5.89 7.53
CA LYS A 124 51.42 5.96 6.12
C LYS A 124 52.53 4.97 5.79
N GLU A 125 53.40 4.66 6.75
CA GLU A 125 54.52 3.73 6.56
C GLU A 125 54.06 2.29 6.34
N ASN A 126 52.81 1.97 6.67
CA ASN A 126 52.21 0.66 6.46
C ASN A 126 51.55 0.52 5.08
N PHE A 127 51.59 1.56 4.24
CA PHE A 127 50.96 1.56 2.93
C PHE A 127 51.93 1.88 1.81
N ILE A 128 51.67 1.29 0.65
CA ILE A 128 52.38 1.52 -0.61
C ILE A 128 51.37 1.77 -1.73
N LYS A 129 51.80 2.44 -2.80
CA LYS A 129 51.00 2.65 -4.01
C LYS A 129 51.40 1.61 -5.05
N VAL A 130 50.42 0.84 -5.53
CA VAL A 130 50.59 -0.15 -6.60
C VAL A 130 49.65 0.22 -7.73
N GLY A 131 50.19 0.80 -8.80
CA GLY A 131 49.39 1.43 -9.85
C GLY A 131 48.47 2.50 -9.26
N GLU A 132 47.16 2.35 -9.41
CA GLU A 132 46.16 3.24 -8.81
C GLU A 132 45.72 2.84 -7.40
N ASN A 133 46.09 1.66 -6.91
CA ASN A 133 45.57 1.11 -5.66
C ASN A 133 46.46 1.44 -4.45
N LEU A 134 45.81 1.66 -3.31
CA LEU A 134 46.42 1.78 -2.00
C LEU A 134 46.51 0.39 -1.35
N LYS A 135 47.72 -0.16 -1.17
CA LYS A 135 47.93 -1.48 -0.56
C LYS A 135 48.56 -1.40 0.82
N LEU A 136 48.02 -2.20 1.76
CA LEU A 136 48.57 -2.41 3.09
C LEU A 136 49.67 -3.48 3.04
N VAL A 137 50.87 -3.15 3.52
CA VAL A 137 51.99 -4.12 3.64
C VAL A 137 52.11 -4.71 5.04
N ASP A 138 51.51 -4.06 6.04
CA ASP A 138 51.53 -4.52 7.43
C ASP A 138 50.17 -5.10 7.85
N MET A 139 49.94 -6.36 7.47
CA MET A 139 48.67 -7.07 7.71
C MET A 139 48.55 -7.64 9.14
N ASP A 140 49.63 -7.65 9.92
CA ASP A 140 49.75 -8.33 11.22
C ASP A 140 48.90 -7.71 12.35
N THR A 141 48.35 -6.51 12.12
CA THR A 141 47.49 -5.80 13.08
C THR A 141 46.00 -5.86 12.71
N SER A 142 45.66 -6.70 11.72
CA SER A 142 44.28 -6.84 11.23
C SER A 142 43.43 -7.69 12.19
N VAL A 143 42.16 -7.35 12.33
CA VAL A 143 41.21 -8.07 13.19
C VAL A 143 39.85 -8.24 12.52
N TYR A 144 39.02 -9.13 13.07
CA TYR A 144 37.64 -9.34 12.62
C TYR A 144 36.80 -8.07 12.77
N TYR A 145 35.88 -7.87 11.82
CA TYR A 145 34.94 -6.77 11.81
C TYR A 145 34.05 -6.70 13.06
N ASN A 146 33.89 -5.47 13.55
CA ASN A 146 32.70 -5.03 14.28
C ASN A 146 32.50 -3.53 14.03
N ASP A 147 31.28 -3.04 14.24
CA ASP A 147 30.88 -1.67 13.91
C ASP A 147 31.79 -0.63 14.59
N ASN A 148 32.05 -0.78 15.90
CA ASN A 148 32.84 0.17 16.68
C ASN A 148 34.28 0.26 16.16
N LEU A 149 34.92 -0.88 15.91
CA LEU A 149 36.29 -0.92 15.39
C LEU A 149 36.37 -0.36 13.96
N PHE A 150 35.34 -0.57 13.14
CA PHE A 150 35.26 0.02 11.81
C PHE A 150 35.16 1.55 11.86
N LEU A 151 34.24 2.08 12.68
CA LEU A 151 34.10 3.53 12.86
C LEU A 151 35.41 4.14 13.41
N ASN A 152 36.08 3.46 14.32
CA ASN A 152 37.39 3.87 14.82
C ASN A 152 38.45 3.90 13.71
N ALA A 153 38.46 2.92 12.81
CA ALA A 153 39.36 2.91 11.66
C ALA A 153 39.06 4.09 10.73
N CYS A 154 37.79 4.37 10.44
CA CYS A 154 37.38 5.53 9.64
C CYS A 154 37.86 6.84 10.26
N VAL A 155 37.63 7.04 11.56
CA VAL A 155 38.05 8.25 12.28
C VAL A 155 39.58 8.40 12.32
N ARG A 156 40.33 7.31 12.49
CA ARG A 156 41.81 7.35 12.43
C ARG A 156 42.31 7.76 11.05
N MET A 157 41.71 7.20 9.99
CA MET A 157 42.05 7.56 8.62
C MET A 157 41.65 9.01 8.29
N TYR A 158 40.52 9.49 8.79
CA TYR A 158 40.10 10.88 8.68
C TYR A 158 41.14 11.84 9.27
N LEU A 159 41.61 11.55 10.49
CA LEU A 159 42.66 12.32 11.14
C LEU A 159 43.99 12.28 10.35
N PHE A 160 44.34 11.18 9.71
CA PHE A 160 45.52 11.14 8.84
C PHE A 160 45.39 12.02 7.60
N LEU A 161 44.18 12.21 7.07
CA LEU A 161 43.91 13.08 5.93
C LEU A 161 43.97 14.57 6.31
N HIS A 162 43.43 14.94 7.47
CA HIS A 162 43.17 16.35 7.84
C HIS A 162 44.12 16.91 8.91
N GLU A 163 44.65 16.07 9.80
CA GLU A 163 45.49 16.46 10.94
C GLU A 163 46.94 15.98 10.81
N ARG A 164 47.42 15.79 9.58
CA ARG A 164 48.73 15.17 9.29
C ARG A 164 49.92 15.89 9.91
N ASP A 165 49.84 17.22 9.98
CA ASP A 165 50.92 18.11 10.45
C ASP A 165 50.81 18.33 11.97
N ASN A 166 49.81 17.72 12.63
CA ASN A 166 49.59 17.82 14.06
C ASN A 166 50.63 16.98 14.83
N PRO A 167 51.51 17.61 15.64
CA PRO A 167 52.56 16.90 16.36
C PRO A 167 52.00 15.93 17.43
N GLN A 168 50.72 16.06 17.79
CA GLN A 168 50.02 15.20 18.75
C GLN A 168 49.09 14.18 18.09
N LEU A 169 49.19 13.94 16.77
CA LEU A 169 48.29 13.04 16.02
C LEU A 169 48.10 11.66 16.68
N LYS A 170 49.17 11.03 17.19
CA LYS A 170 49.09 9.74 17.90
C LYS A 170 48.29 9.80 19.21
N LYS A 171 48.32 10.94 19.91
CA LYS A 171 47.50 11.15 21.11
C LYS A 171 46.04 11.38 20.69
N LEU A 172 45.83 12.21 19.68
CA LEU A 172 44.51 12.51 19.13
C LEU A 172 43.77 11.24 18.66
N GLN A 173 44.45 10.36 17.92
CA GLN A 173 43.91 9.07 17.47
C GLN A 173 43.53 8.12 18.61
N ARG A 174 44.24 8.18 19.75
CA ARG A 174 43.88 7.39 20.94
C ARG A 174 42.65 7.97 21.63
N SER A 175 42.56 9.30 21.72
CA SER A 175 41.40 9.99 22.29
C SER A 175 40.13 9.81 21.45
N ALA A 176 40.28 9.87 20.12
CA ALA A 176 39.17 9.82 19.18
C ALA A 176 38.39 8.50 19.22
N VAL A 177 39.00 7.40 19.66
CA VAL A 177 38.35 6.08 19.76
C VAL A 177 37.10 6.07 20.64
N ASN A 178 37.07 6.92 21.67
CA ASN A 178 35.96 6.97 22.64
C ASN A 178 35.27 8.34 22.69
N ASN A 179 35.72 9.31 21.89
CA ASN A 179 35.16 10.65 21.86
C ASN A 179 35.16 11.21 20.44
N PHE A 180 34.00 11.20 19.81
CA PHE A 180 33.81 11.77 18.47
C PHE A 180 33.46 13.27 18.48
N ASN A 181 33.37 13.90 19.66
CA ASN A 181 33.08 15.34 19.79
C ASN A 181 34.35 16.21 19.79
N LEU A 182 35.48 15.67 19.32
CA LEU A 182 36.73 16.42 19.23
C LEU A 182 36.63 17.46 18.10
N PRO A 183 37.10 18.71 18.28
CA PRO A 183 37.09 19.73 17.22
C PRO A 183 37.78 19.28 15.93
N GLU A 184 38.86 18.50 16.05
CA GLU A 184 39.62 17.95 14.92
C GLU A 184 38.86 16.88 14.11
N LEU A 185 37.65 16.52 14.55
CA LEU A 185 36.74 15.62 13.83
C LEU A 185 35.58 16.39 13.16
N GLU A 186 35.63 17.72 13.11
CA GLU A 186 34.75 18.51 12.25
C GLU A 186 34.90 18.02 10.81
N GLY A 187 33.81 17.54 10.18
CA GLY A 187 33.81 16.93 8.84
C GLY A 187 33.91 15.38 8.80
N ALA A 188 34.22 14.73 9.92
CA ALA A 188 34.38 13.26 9.97
C ALA A 188 33.07 12.51 9.67
N ARG A 189 31.93 13.12 10.01
CA ARG A 189 30.59 12.57 9.73
C ARG A 189 30.35 12.46 8.22
N GLU A 190 30.60 13.54 7.48
CA GLU A 190 30.44 13.63 6.03
C GLU A 190 31.35 12.62 5.33
N PHE A 191 32.60 12.52 5.78
CA PHE A 191 33.54 11.51 5.30
C PHE A 191 33.03 10.07 5.52
N ILE A 192 32.48 9.76 6.70
CA ILE A 192 31.94 8.43 6.98
C ILE A 192 30.67 8.13 6.18
N ASN A 193 29.82 9.14 5.94
CA ASN A 193 28.67 9.00 5.03
C ASN A 193 29.14 8.63 3.62
N GLU A 194 30.21 9.26 3.13
CA GLU A 194 30.82 8.93 1.84
C GLU A 194 31.38 7.50 1.82
N VAL A 195 32.02 7.04 2.91
CA VAL A 195 32.50 5.65 3.04
C VAL A 195 31.33 4.65 2.92
N PHE A 196 30.26 4.82 3.69
CA PHE A 196 29.11 3.92 3.62
C PHE A 196 28.42 3.95 2.26
N SER A 197 28.34 5.12 1.63
CA SER A 197 27.73 5.25 0.30
C SER A 197 28.58 4.61 -0.79
N ASN A 198 29.90 4.68 -0.67
CA ASN A 198 30.84 3.94 -1.52
C ASN A 198 30.73 2.43 -1.32
N ILE A 199 30.49 1.95 -0.10
CA ILE A 199 30.21 0.53 0.17
C ILE A 199 28.95 0.08 -0.58
N ILE A 200 27.84 0.81 -0.45
CA ILE A 200 26.58 0.49 -1.13
C ILE A 200 26.79 0.51 -2.65
N PHE A 201 27.48 1.54 -3.17
CA PHE A 201 27.79 1.68 -4.59
C PHE A 201 28.67 0.54 -5.12
N ALA A 202 29.73 0.17 -4.39
CA ALA A 202 30.65 -0.89 -4.78
C ALA A 202 29.95 -2.26 -4.84
N GLU A 203 29.11 -2.56 -3.86
CA GLU A 203 28.32 -3.81 -3.81
C GLU A 203 27.22 -3.83 -4.88
N SER A 204 26.76 -2.66 -5.33
CA SER A 204 25.74 -2.54 -6.38
C SER A 204 26.24 -2.71 -7.81
N LYS A 205 27.57 -2.72 -8.03
CA LYS A 205 28.17 -2.71 -9.37
C LYS A 205 27.74 -3.88 -10.27
N LYS A 206 27.41 -5.04 -9.70
CA LYS A 206 26.94 -6.18 -10.48
C LYS A 206 25.59 -5.87 -11.13
N ALA A 207 24.69 -5.23 -10.41
CA ALA A 207 23.35 -4.89 -10.88
C ALA A 207 23.34 -3.73 -11.89
N PHE A 208 24.35 -2.84 -11.88
CA PHE A 208 24.49 -1.78 -12.88
C PHE A 208 24.67 -2.30 -14.31
N LYS A 209 25.14 -3.55 -14.48
CA LYS A 209 25.34 -4.13 -15.82
C LYS A 209 24.02 -4.26 -16.60
N ASP A 210 22.89 -4.34 -15.89
CA ASP A 210 21.58 -4.43 -16.50
C ASP A 210 21.00 -3.04 -16.86
N ALA A 211 21.61 -1.97 -16.32
CA ALA A 211 21.26 -0.58 -16.61
C ALA A 211 22.04 -0.07 -17.85
N THR A 212 21.54 -0.44 -19.03
CA THR A 212 22.10 -0.01 -20.32
C THR A 212 21.02 0.56 -21.22
N ILE A 213 21.41 1.49 -22.10
CA ILE A 213 20.51 2.06 -23.10
C ILE A 213 20.57 1.22 -24.38
N ASN A 214 19.48 0.51 -24.67
CA ASN A 214 19.24 -0.29 -25.86
C ASN A 214 18.05 0.31 -26.62
N LYS A 215 18.31 0.98 -27.75
CA LYS A 215 17.26 1.62 -28.54
C LYS A 215 16.48 0.58 -29.35
N PHE A 216 15.17 0.48 -29.10
CA PHE A 216 14.26 -0.32 -29.91
C PHE A 216 13.91 0.38 -31.23
N SER A 217 13.77 -0.38 -32.33
CA SER A 217 13.58 0.17 -33.67
C SER A 217 12.19 0.79 -33.91
N ASP A 218 11.19 0.40 -33.13
CA ASP A 218 9.82 0.94 -33.20
C ASP A 218 9.61 2.16 -32.28
N LEU A 219 10.66 2.63 -31.60
CA LEU A 219 10.63 3.77 -30.68
C LEU A 219 11.59 4.88 -31.11
N GLU A 220 11.16 6.12 -30.90
CA GLU A 220 12.00 7.30 -30.99
C GLU A 220 12.52 7.66 -29.60
N TYR A 221 13.81 7.98 -29.48
CA TYR A 221 14.45 8.23 -28.17
C TYR A 221 14.95 9.66 -28.01
N GLU A 222 14.57 10.27 -26.89
CA GLU A 222 15.17 11.51 -26.39
C GLU A 222 16.07 11.17 -25.19
N ILE A 223 17.25 11.79 -25.11
CA ILE A 223 18.23 11.53 -24.04
C ILE A 223 18.37 12.76 -23.16
N TYR A 224 18.20 12.53 -21.86
CA TYR A 224 18.33 13.52 -20.80
C TYR A 224 19.44 13.11 -19.83
N ASN A 225 19.85 14.02 -18.97
CA ASN A 225 20.52 13.70 -17.71
C ASN A 225 19.59 14.10 -16.54
N ALA A 226 19.97 13.76 -15.31
CA ALA A 226 19.14 14.05 -14.13
C ALA A 226 18.84 15.55 -13.93
N LYS A 227 19.73 16.45 -14.35
CA LYS A 227 19.55 17.92 -14.22
C LYS A 227 18.65 18.51 -15.30
N THR A 228 18.60 17.90 -16.48
CA THR A 228 17.81 18.39 -17.62
C THR A 228 16.49 17.67 -17.79
N LEU A 229 16.23 16.62 -17.00
CA LEU A 229 15.00 15.83 -17.09
C LEU A 229 13.79 16.69 -16.66
N PRO A 230 12.81 16.92 -17.56
CA PRO A 230 11.58 17.62 -17.19
C PRO A 230 10.76 16.82 -16.19
N HIS A 231 9.74 17.47 -15.60
CA HIS A 231 8.74 16.75 -14.83
C HIS A 231 8.05 15.70 -15.71
N LEU A 232 8.23 14.41 -15.38
CA LEU A 232 7.87 13.30 -16.28
C LEU A 232 6.38 13.21 -16.60
N GLU A 233 5.52 13.60 -15.67
CA GLU A 233 4.07 13.58 -15.92
C GLU A 233 3.66 14.70 -16.89
N ASP A 234 4.21 15.90 -16.73
CA ASP A 234 3.93 17.00 -17.67
C ASP A 234 4.52 16.69 -19.05
N LEU A 235 5.72 16.10 -19.10
CA LEU A 235 6.34 15.62 -20.33
C LEU A 235 5.51 14.53 -21.02
N PHE A 236 4.93 13.61 -20.25
CA PHE A 236 4.06 12.56 -20.78
C PHE A 236 2.85 13.17 -21.51
N PHE A 237 2.15 14.12 -20.87
CA PHE A 237 0.96 14.72 -21.46
C PHE A 237 1.28 15.71 -22.60
N SER A 238 2.39 16.45 -22.52
CA SER A 238 2.81 17.33 -23.61
C SER A 238 3.17 16.53 -24.87
N LYS A 239 3.89 15.41 -24.72
CA LYS A 239 4.29 14.56 -25.85
C LYS A 239 3.10 13.91 -26.56
N ILE A 240 2.01 13.61 -25.85
CA ILE A 240 0.76 13.15 -26.49
C ILE A 240 0.25 14.16 -27.51
N LYS A 241 0.38 15.47 -27.25
CA LYS A 241 -0.01 16.54 -28.19
C LYS A 241 0.94 16.65 -29.38
N GLU A 242 2.17 16.21 -29.23
CA GLU A 242 3.15 16.05 -30.30
C GLU A 242 2.99 14.73 -31.07
N ASN A 243 1.90 13.97 -30.81
CA ASN A 243 1.66 12.64 -31.36
C ASN A 243 2.72 11.60 -30.96
N LEU A 244 3.26 11.71 -29.74
CA LEU A 244 4.21 10.78 -29.15
C LEU A 244 3.70 10.22 -27.81
N TYR A 245 3.71 8.89 -27.65
CA TYR A 245 3.32 8.21 -26.42
C TYR A 245 4.54 7.61 -25.72
N LEU A 246 4.85 8.08 -24.52
CA LEU A 246 5.97 7.54 -23.71
C LEU A 246 5.64 6.11 -23.27
N CYS A 247 6.53 5.18 -23.59
CA CYS A 247 6.34 3.77 -23.30
C CYS A 247 7.60 3.06 -22.78
N ASP A 248 8.72 3.77 -22.72
CA ASP A 248 9.99 3.22 -22.26
C ASP A 248 10.85 4.29 -21.57
N ILE A 249 11.55 3.91 -20.50
CA ILE A 249 12.59 4.72 -19.85
C ILE A 249 13.75 3.80 -19.50
N GLN A 250 14.94 4.18 -19.93
CA GLN A 250 16.17 3.43 -19.69
C GLN A 250 17.25 4.36 -19.10
N ILE A 251 18.19 3.79 -18.35
CA ILE A 251 19.28 4.53 -17.71
C ILE A 251 20.63 3.86 -18.00
N SER A 252 21.71 4.64 -18.00
CA SER A 252 23.08 4.12 -18.10
C SER A 252 24.08 4.89 -17.24
N ASP A 253 25.25 4.28 -17.06
CA ASP A 253 26.45 4.88 -16.46
C ASP A 253 26.20 5.49 -15.08
N ILE A 254 25.71 4.67 -14.16
CA ILE A 254 25.38 5.11 -12.80
C ILE A 254 26.67 5.45 -12.04
N PHE A 255 26.69 6.61 -11.39
CA PHE A 255 27.79 7.09 -10.56
C PHE A 255 27.27 7.60 -9.21
N LEU A 256 28.18 7.73 -8.24
CA LEU A 256 27.89 8.35 -6.94
C LEU A 256 28.06 9.86 -7.07
N ASN A 257 27.00 10.63 -6.82
CA ASN A 257 27.05 12.10 -6.90
C ASN A 257 27.55 12.75 -5.60
N GLU A 258 27.64 14.08 -5.59
CA GLU A 258 28.15 14.87 -4.43
C GLU A 258 27.29 14.73 -3.16
N ASN A 259 26.03 14.33 -3.31
CA ASN A 259 25.11 14.09 -2.19
C ASN A 259 25.13 12.63 -1.71
N ASN A 260 26.05 11.81 -2.22
CA ASN A 260 26.13 10.38 -1.95
C ASN A 260 24.91 9.57 -2.41
N ASP A 261 24.21 10.06 -3.45
CA ASP A 261 23.12 9.34 -4.11
C ASP A 261 23.59 8.71 -5.44
N PHE A 262 22.78 7.81 -5.98
CA PHE A 262 23.08 7.17 -7.27
C PHE A 262 22.48 8.00 -8.40
N GLU A 263 23.32 8.45 -9.33
CA GLU A 263 22.91 9.29 -10.45
C GLU A 263 23.25 8.62 -11.78
N PRO A 264 22.29 8.48 -12.72
CA PRO A 264 22.59 8.03 -14.06
C PRO A 264 23.16 9.19 -14.88
N ARG A 265 24.20 8.95 -15.69
CA ARG A 265 24.66 9.99 -16.65
C ARG A 265 23.65 10.23 -17.76
N SER A 266 22.89 9.21 -18.13
CA SER A 266 21.93 9.29 -19.23
C SER A 266 20.63 8.59 -18.85
N ILE A 267 19.53 9.27 -19.17
CA ILE A 267 18.15 8.80 -19.05
C ILE A 267 17.55 8.90 -20.44
N ALA A 268 17.31 7.77 -21.10
CA ALA A 268 16.70 7.71 -22.42
C ALA A 268 15.20 7.47 -22.27
N ILE A 269 14.38 8.31 -22.88
CA ILE A 269 12.92 8.18 -22.92
C ILE A 269 12.51 7.76 -24.32
N GLY A 270 11.82 6.64 -24.43
CA GLY A 270 11.34 6.06 -25.68
C GLY A 270 9.86 6.37 -25.92
N TYR A 271 9.54 6.81 -27.13
CA TYR A 271 8.20 7.21 -27.57
C TYR A 271 7.73 6.40 -28.78
N LYS A 272 6.43 6.07 -28.81
CA LYS A 272 5.73 5.60 -30.02
C LYS A 272 4.96 6.73 -30.67
N SER A 273 5.04 6.83 -31.99
CA SER A 273 4.18 7.73 -32.75
C SER A 273 2.72 7.27 -32.69
N LEU A 274 1.80 8.22 -32.52
CA LEU A 274 0.36 7.96 -32.62
C LEU A 274 -0.05 7.80 -34.09
N LEU A 275 -1.06 6.96 -34.32
CA LEU A 275 -1.69 6.74 -35.61
C LEU A 275 -2.90 7.69 -35.75
N PRO A 276 -2.82 8.75 -36.58
CA PRO A 276 -3.95 9.64 -36.78
C PRO A 276 -5.14 8.88 -37.41
N LEU A 277 -6.35 9.27 -37.03
CA LEU A 277 -7.59 8.85 -37.71
C LEU A 277 -8.02 9.95 -38.68
N GLU A 278 -8.67 9.56 -39.78
CA GLU A 278 -9.22 10.54 -40.74
C GLU A 278 -10.38 11.33 -40.11
N GLU A 279 -11.15 10.67 -39.24
CA GLU A 279 -12.29 11.24 -38.55
C GLU A 279 -11.86 12.12 -37.37
N LYS A 280 -12.51 13.29 -37.23
CA LYS A 280 -12.36 14.14 -36.05
C LYS A 280 -13.17 13.58 -34.89
N ILE A 281 -12.51 13.18 -33.82
CA ILE A 281 -13.14 12.58 -32.64
C ILE A 281 -12.90 13.44 -31.41
N SER A 282 -13.97 13.90 -30.76
CA SER A 282 -13.91 14.53 -29.44
C SER A 282 -13.98 13.45 -28.35
N LEU A 283 -13.05 13.48 -27.40
CA LEU A 283 -13.17 12.76 -26.13
C LEU A 283 -13.91 13.66 -25.14
N LEU A 284 -15.12 13.26 -24.74
CA LEU A 284 -15.95 14.01 -23.80
C LEU A 284 -16.03 13.30 -22.44
N ILE A 285 -15.44 13.91 -21.42
CA ILE A 285 -15.44 13.42 -20.03
C ILE A 285 -16.43 14.23 -19.21
N LYS A 286 -17.44 13.59 -18.63
CA LYS A 286 -18.49 14.26 -17.84
C LYS A 286 -18.20 14.14 -16.34
N THR A 287 -18.34 15.24 -15.61
CA THR A 287 -18.11 15.30 -14.17
C THR A 287 -19.10 16.25 -13.47
N CYS A 288 -19.20 16.12 -12.15
CA CYS A 288 -20.01 17.01 -11.30
C CYS A 288 -19.36 17.23 -9.92
N ALA A 289 -19.93 18.13 -9.11
CA ALA A 289 -19.31 18.60 -7.86
C ALA A 289 -18.99 17.50 -6.81
N GLN A 290 -19.63 16.33 -6.88
CA GLN A 290 -19.32 15.20 -5.99
C GLN A 290 -18.03 14.45 -6.37
N ASP A 291 -17.48 14.65 -7.57
CA ASP A 291 -16.29 13.95 -8.05
C ASP A 291 -14.97 14.62 -7.63
N VAL A 292 -15.04 15.76 -6.94
CA VAL A 292 -13.92 16.65 -6.61
C VAL A 292 -12.73 15.96 -5.93
N GLN A 293 -12.96 14.88 -5.19
CA GLN A 293 -11.89 14.16 -4.48
C GLN A 293 -10.98 13.35 -5.41
N THR A 294 -11.47 12.94 -6.57
CA THR A 294 -10.78 11.96 -7.45
C THR A 294 -10.62 12.42 -8.89
N ILE A 295 -11.27 13.54 -9.25
CA ILE A 295 -11.37 13.99 -10.64
C ILE A 295 -10.00 14.17 -11.34
N GLU A 296 -8.97 14.65 -10.62
CA GLU A 296 -7.63 14.80 -11.19
C GLU A 296 -7.06 13.45 -11.62
N ALA A 297 -7.06 12.47 -10.71
CA ALA A 297 -6.56 11.13 -10.96
C ALA A 297 -7.35 10.42 -12.08
N ASN A 298 -8.67 10.61 -12.09
CA ASN A 298 -9.55 10.02 -13.08
C ASN A 298 -9.32 10.55 -14.49
N ILE A 299 -9.24 11.89 -14.66
CA ILE A 299 -9.01 12.49 -15.98
C ILE A 299 -7.64 12.07 -16.50
N LYS A 300 -6.58 12.12 -15.66
CA LYS A 300 -5.25 11.65 -16.04
C LYS A 300 -5.26 10.18 -16.46
N HIS A 301 -5.99 9.32 -15.75
CA HIS A 301 -6.17 7.92 -16.10
C HIS A 301 -6.85 7.74 -17.47
N ILE A 302 -7.99 8.41 -17.67
CA ILE A 302 -8.75 8.34 -18.93
C ILE A 302 -7.88 8.78 -20.11
N VAL A 303 -7.24 9.95 -19.99
CA VAL A 303 -6.38 10.49 -21.06
C VAL A 303 -5.19 9.56 -21.33
N ARG A 304 -4.53 9.05 -20.29
CA ARG A 304 -3.41 8.10 -20.44
C ARG A 304 -3.81 6.79 -21.12
N GLN A 305 -4.98 6.24 -20.78
CA GLN A 305 -5.44 4.94 -21.29
C GLN A 305 -6.02 5.00 -22.71
N LEU A 306 -6.56 6.15 -23.13
CA LEU A 306 -7.26 6.27 -24.41
C LEU A 306 -6.46 6.97 -25.50
N SER A 307 -5.43 7.75 -25.18
CA SER A 307 -4.66 8.53 -26.17
C SER A 307 -3.61 7.72 -26.94
N TYR A 308 -3.80 6.40 -27.08
CA TYR A 308 -2.96 5.53 -27.92
C TYR A 308 -3.76 4.27 -28.35
N PRO A 309 -3.61 3.76 -29.58
CA PRO A 309 -2.69 4.23 -30.63
C PRO A 309 -3.15 5.49 -31.35
N ASN A 310 -4.41 5.89 -31.22
CA ASN A 310 -4.97 7.03 -31.95
C ASN A 310 -5.01 8.31 -31.11
N SER A 311 -4.85 9.46 -31.76
CA SER A 311 -5.05 10.77 -31.15
C SER A 311 -6.52 11.19 -31.17
N PHE A 312 -6.90 12.07 -30.23
CA PHE A 312 -8.18 12.77 -30.24
C PHE A 312 -8.02 14.14 -30.87
N TYR A 313 -9.04 14.59 -31.61
CA TYR A 313 -9.08 15.96 -32.15
C TYR A 313 -9.15 16.99 -31.02
N GLU A 314 -9.91 16.67 -29.97
CA GLU A 314 -9.94 17.43 -28.73
C GLU A 314 -10.32 16.53 -27.55
N ILE A 315 -9.86 16.92 -26.36
CA ILE A 315 -10.22 16.33 -25.06
C ILE A 315 -10.94 17.40 -24.26
N VAL A 316 -12.23 17.14 -24.00
CA VAL A 316 -13.15 18.11 -23.41
C VAL A 316 -13.73 17.57 -22.11
N VAL A 317 -13.67 18.37 -21.05
CA VAL A 317 -14.33 18.06 -19.78
C VAL A 317 -15.63 18.87 -19.66
N SER A 318 -16.75 18.20 -19.39
CA SER A 318 -18.03 18.87 -19.13
C SER A 318 -18.37 18.82 -17.64
N ILE A 319 -18.72 19.98 -17.08
CA ILE A 319 -19.03 20.16 -15.66
C ILE A 319 -20.52 20.48 -15.51
N ASP A 320 -21.25 19.57 -14.84
CA ASP A 320 -22.60 19.86 -14.36
C ASP A 320 -22.54 20.76 -13.11
N THR A 321 -23.30 21.85 -13.11
CA THR A 321 -23.27 22.89 -12.07
C THR A 321 -24.12 22.55 -10.83
N LYS A 322 -24.80 21.40 -10.81
CA LYS A 322 -25.54 20.93 -9.64
C LYS A 322 -24.58 20.63 -8.49
N GLN A 323 -24.91 21.11 -7.29
CA GLN A 323 -24.05 21.00 -6.11
C GLN A 323 -24.55 19.99 -5.07
N SER A 324 -25.86 19.69 -5.04
CA SER A 324 -26.47 18.81 -4.05
C SER A 324 -27.69 18.10 -4.63
N ASP A 325 -28.24 17.13 -3.89
CA ASP A 325 -29.42 16.35 -4.31
C ASP A 325 -29.17 15.66 -5.66
N PHE A 326 -28.02 14.98 -5.83
CA PHE A 326 -27.81 14.17 -7.04
C PHE A 326 -28.70 12.93 -7.00
N ALA A 327 -29.14 12.42 -8.15
CA ALA A 327 -29.88 11.14 -8.25
C ALA A 327 -29.21 9.97 -7.49
N ARG A 328 -27.89 10.07 -7.32
CA ARG A 328 -27.00 9.03 -6.82
C ARG A 328 -25.90 9.61 -5.91
N GLN A 329 -26.29 10.48 -4.98
CA GLN A 329 -25.37 11.10 -4.02
C GLN A 329 -24.56 10.04 -3.25
N PHE A 330 -23.24 10.08 -3.34
CA PHE A 330 -22.34 9.19 -2.58
C PHE A 330 -21.47 9.92 -1.54
N THR A 331 -21.40 11.25 -1.59
CA THR A 331 -20.67 12.09 -0.63
C THR A 331 -21.43 13.38 -0.40
N TYR A 332 -21.42 13.93 0.81
CA TYR A 332 -21.94 15.28 1.09
C TYR A 332 -20.85 16.36 0.98
N ASN A 333 -19.60 15.96 0.80
CA ASN A 333 -18.45 16.86 0.71
C ASN A 333 -18.21 17.29 -0.75
N THR A 334 -19.21 17.91 -1.36
CA THR A 334 -19.15 18.44 -2.73
C THR A 334 -18.53 19.82 -2.76
N ASP A 335 -17.70 20.12 -3.76
CA ASP A 335 -17.09 21.44 -3.93
C ASP A 335 -16.90 21.75 -5.43
N LEU A 336 -17.83 22.53 -5.98
CA LEU A 336 -17.83 22.89 -7.40
C LEU A 336 -16.67 23.83 -7.75
N LYS A 337 -16.29 24.75 -6.86
CA LYS A 337 -15.21 25.69 -7.12
C LYS A 337 -13.89 24.96 -7.23
N LYS A 338 -13.58 24.12 -6.22
CA LYS A 338 -12.37 23.30 -6.24
C LYS A 338 -12.33 22.34 -7.42
N LEU A 339 -13.46 21.77 -7.82
CA LEU A 339 -13.56 20.97 -9.04
C LEU A 339 -13.13 21.76 -10.28
N ILE A 340 -13.63 23.00 -10.44
CA ILE A 340 -13.26 23.87 -11.56
C ILE A 340 -11.76 24.21 -11.49
N ASP A 341 -11.24 24.59 -10.33
CA ASP A 341 -9.81 24.91 -10.14
C ASP A 341 -8.90 23.73 -10.56
N ILE A 342 -9.30 22.49 -10.24
CA ILE A 342 -8.58 21.28 -10.67
C ILE A 342 -8.62 21.11 -12.20
N VAL A 343 -9.79 21.28 -12.81
CA VAL A 343 -9.96 21.13 -14.27
C VAL A 343 -9.21 22.22 -15.04
N GLU A 344 -9.20 23.45 -14.54
CA GLU A 344 -8.39 24.55 -15.08
C GLU A 344 -6.88 24.23 -15.00
N ASN A 345 -6.41 23.65 -13.89
CA ASN A 345 -5.02 23.22 -13.77
C ASN A 345 -4.66 22.14 -14.79
N LEU A 346 -5.56 21.18 -15.03
CA LEU A 346 -5.37 20.13 -16.04
C LEU A 346 -5.31 20.69 -17.46
N GLN A 347 -6.08 21.76 -17.76
CA GLN A 347 -5.98 22.47 -19.03
C GLN A 347 -4.62 23.18 -19.17
N GLN A 348 -4.18 23.89 -18.14
CA GLN A 348 -2.88 24.58 -18.12
C GLN A 348 -1.70 23.61 -18.31
N LYS A 349 -1.83 22.37 -17.80
CA LYS A 349 -0.85 21.29 -17.97
C LYS A 349 -1.01 20.51 -19.28
N HIS A 350 -1.90 20.93 -20.18
CA HIS A 350 -2.18 20.30 -21.46
C HIS A 350 -2.67 18.83 -21.36
N VAL A 351 -3.20 18.41 -20.21
CA VAL A 351 -3.83 17.10 -20.04
C VAL A 351 -5.16 17.05 -20.81
N ILE A 352 -5.88 18.17 -20.83
CA ILE A 352 -7.12 18.40 -21.59
C ILE A 352 -6.97 19.65 -22.44
N ASP A 353 -7.76 19.77 -23.51
CA ASP A 353 -7.71 20.96 -24.38
C ASP A 353 -8.56 22.10 -23.84
N ARG A 354 -9.75 21.78 -23.34
CA ARG A 354 -10.70 22.74 -22.79
C ARG A 354 -11.75 22.07 -21.92
N PHE A 355 -12.54 22.88 -21.23
CA PHE A 355 -13.69 22.42 -20.46
C PHE A 355 -14.92 23.29 -20.73
N ILE A 356 -16.09 22.75 -20.42
CA ILE A 356 -17.39 23.38 -20.62
C ILE A 356 -18.13 23.35 -19.28
N ILE A 357 -18.44 24.53 -18.75
CA ILE A 357 -19.37 24.67 -17.63
C ILE A 357 -20.78 24.80 -18.22
N TYR A 358 -21.73 24.02 -17.69
CA TYR A 358 -23.10 24.09 -18.18
C TYR A 358 -23.75 25.46 -17.88
N ASP A 359 -24.21 26.14 -18.94
CA ASP A 359 -24.97 27.38 -18.84
C ASP A 359 -26.47 27.08 -18.69
N ALA A 360 -27.01 27.35 -17.51
CA ALA A 360 -28.41 27.08 -17.21
C ALA A 360 -29.39 27.93 -18.04
N SER A 361 -28.96 29.07 -18.61
CA SER A 361 -29.81 29.90 -19.47
C SER A 361 -30.21 29.21 -20.78
N GLU A 362 -29.39 28.26 -21.23
CA GLU A 362 -29.60 27.49 -22.46
C GLU A 362 -30.61 26.35 -22.30
N THR A 363 -31.04 26.03 -21.08
CA THR A 363 -31.89 24.87 -20.76
C THR A 363 -33.16 24.82 -21.61
N ILE A 364 -33.85 25.94 -21.76
CA ILE A 364 -35.10 26.02 -22.51
C ILE A 364 -34.85 25.76 -23.99
N ARG A 365 -33.77 26.32 -24.56
CA ARG A 365 -33.38 26.10 -25.96
C ARG A 365 -33.06 24.63 -26.21
N ILE A 366 -32.19 24.04 -25.38
CA ILE A 366 -31.79 22.63 -25.49
C ILE A 366 -33.02 21.73 -25.43
N ASN A 367 -33.88 21.89 -24.42
CA ASN A 367 -35.06 21.04 -24.27
C ASN A 367 -36.03 21.20 -25.44
N LYS A 368 -36.15 22.42 -25.99
CA LYS A 368 -37.00 22.69 -27.14
C LYS A 368 -36.44 22.04 -28.41
N GLU A 369 -35.15 22.14 -28.67
CA GLU A 369 -34.53 21.54 -29.86
C GLU A 369 -34.49 20.00 -29.78
N TRP A 370 -34.14 19.46 -28.62
CA TRP A 370 -33.95 18.03 -28.45
C TRP A 370 -35.24 17.24 -28.23
N PHE A 371 -36.27 17.83 -27.62
CA PHE A 371 -37.51 17.11 -27.27
C PHE A 371 -38.78 17.79 -27.75
N ASN A 372 -38.68 18.95 -28.41
CA ASN A 372 -39.82 19.82 -28.74
C ASN A 372 -40.59 20.36 -27.51
N ILE A 373 -39.98 20.34 -26.32
CA ILE A 373 -40.59 20.70 -25.03
C ILE A 373 -39.95 21.97 -24.48
N LYS A 374 -40.76 22.96 -24.08
CA LYS A 374 -40.27 24.17 -23.40
C LYS A 374 -40.31 23.96 -21.88
N THR A 375 -39.18 23.68 -21.26
CA THR A 375 -39.03 23.60 -19.79
C THR A 375 -37.66 24.09 -19.35
N SER A 376 -37.59 24.73 -18.19
CA SER A 376 -36.35 25.17 -17.52
C SER A 376 -35.73 24.09 -16.64
N GLN A 377 -36.33 22.89 -16.57
CA GLN A 377 -35.79 21.77 -15.81
C GLN A 377 -34.59 21.16 -16.53
N THR A 378 -33.48 21.02 -15.80
CA THR A 378 -32.19 20.50 -16.33
C THR A 378 -32.03 18.99 -16.16
N HIS A 379 -32.87 18.39 -15.31
CA HIS A 379 -32.81 16.99 -14.88
C HIS A 379 -34.17 16.29 -15.09
N SER A 380 -34.15 14.95 -15.17
CA SER A 380 -35.36 14.13 -15.26
C SER A 380 -36.16 14.11 -13.94
N THR A 381 -37.34 13.50 -13.98
CA THR A 381 -38.14 13.14 -12.78
C THR A 381 -37.35 12.28 -11.78
N THR A 382 -36.48 11.40 -12.28
CA THR A 382 -35.55 10.60 -11.47
C THR A 382 -34.23 11.31 -11.16
N ASN A 383 -34.18 12.63 -11.37
CA ASN A 383 -33.08 13.51 -11.02
C ASN A 383 -31.76 13.24 -11.76
N ILE A 384 -31.82 12.62 -12.95
CA ILE A 384 -30.66 12.34 -13.80
C ILE A 384 -30.41 13.56 -14.71
N PRO A 385 -29.15 14.01 -14.89
CA PRO A 385 -28.84 15.15 -15.75
C PRO A 385 -29.23 14.88 -17.21
N ILE A 386 -29.87 15.86 -17.85
CA ILE A 386 -30.28 15.81 -19.26
C ILE A 386 -29.61 16.95 -20.03
N SER A 387 -30.01 18.19 -19.73
CA SER A 387 -29.67 19.33 -20.56
C SER A 387 -28.17 19.63 -20.55
N SER A 388 -27.49 19.39 -19.42
CA SER A 388 -26.03 19.52 -19.31
C SER A 388 -25.26 18.58 -20.24
N GLN A 389 -25.71 17.33 -20.37
CA GLN A 389 -25.07 16.36 -21.26
C GLN A 389 -25.32 16.69 -22.74
N LEU A 390 -26.55 17.05 -23.10
CA LEU A 390 -26.91 17.42 -24.48
C LEU A 390 -26.21 18.71 -24.92
N TYR A 391 -26.09 19.69 -24.02
CA TYR A 391 -25.28 20.90 -24.25
C TYR A 391 -23.82 20.55 -24.56
N ALA A 392 -23.23 19.63 -23.80
CA ALA A 392 -21.86 19.19 -24.02
C ALA A 392 -21.71 18.51 -25.40
N PHE A 393 -22.70 17.72 -25.84
CA PHE A 393 -22.69 17.12 -27.19
C PHE A 393 -22.71 18.19 -28.29
N GLU A 394 -23.51 19.25 -28.13
CA GLU A 394 -23.55 20.37 -29.10
C GLU A 394 -22.22 21.10 -29.18
N LYS A 395 -21.54 21.27 -28.03
CA LYS A 395 -20.28 22.01 -27.91
C LYS A 395 -19.03 21.25 -28.33
N CYS A 396 -19.07 19.93 -28.52
CA CYS A 396 -17.95 19.17 -29.08
C CYS A 396 -17.73 19.53 -30.56
N GLU A 397 -16.51 19.66 -31.03
CA GLU A 397 -16.15 20.04 -32.40
C GLU A 397 -15.97 18.83 -33.34
N GLY A 398 -15.72 17.63 -32.79
CA GLY A 398 -15.55 16.40 -33.55
C GLY A 398 -16.81 15.97 -34.29
N ASP A 399 -16.62 15.29 -35.42
CA ASP A 399 -17.70 14.62 -36.17
C ASP A 399 -18.23 13.41 -35.39
N TYR A 400 -17.36 12.77 -34.60
CA TYR A 400 -17.72 11.72 -33.64
C TYR A 400 -17.41 12.18 -32.22
N VAL A 401 -18.17 11.69 -31.25
CA VAL A 401 -17.97 11.98 -29.83
C VAL A 401 -17.90 10.67 -29.06
N LEU A 402 -16.74 10.40 -28.45
CA LEU A 402 -16.58 9.34 -27.44
C LEU A 402 -16.87 9.95 -26.08
N GLN A 403 -18.07 9.69 -25.56
CA GLN A 403 -18.53 10.25 -24.28
C GLN A 403 -18.40 9.24 -23.15
N MET A 404 -18.03 9.72 -21.95
CA MET A 404 -17.97 8.88 -20.74
C MET A 404 -18.18 9.64 -19.44
N ASP A 405 -18.54 8.92 -18.39
CA ASP A 405 -18.51 9.42 -17.02
C ASP A 405 -17.06 9.46 -16.51
N SER A 406 -16.72 10.42 -15.66
CA SER A 406 -15.34 10.59 -15.15
C SER A 406 -14.88 9.44 -14.24
N ASP A 407 -15.75 8.55 -13.80
CA ASP A 407 -15.44 7.50 -12.83
C ASP A 407 -15.20 6.11 -13.45
N VAL A 408 -15.18 6.01 -14.78
CA VAL A 408 -14.90 4.74 -15.47
C VAL A 408 -13.45 4.31 -15.30
N LEU A 409 -13.25 3.01 -15.08
CA LEU A 409 -11.93 2.38 -14.99
C LEU A 409 -11.65 1.72 -16.34
N ILE A 410 -10.59 2.15 -17.03
CA ILE A 410 -10.26 1.72 -18.38
C ILE A 410 -9.04 0.81 -18.33
N GLY A 411 -9.20 -0.40 -18.86
CA GLY A 411 -8.11 -1.36 -18.98
C GLY A 411 -7.72 -1.62 -20.43
N ARG A 412 -6.41 -1.70 -20.66
CA ARG A 412 -5.80 -1.96 -21.97
C ARG A 412 -4.85 -3.15 -21.86
N LEU A 413 -5.33 -4.35 -22.21
CA LEU A 413 -4.49 -5.56 -22.27
C LEU A 413 -3.46 -5.48 -23.41
N ASP A 414 -3.81 -4.73 -24.46
CA ASP A 414 -2.93 -4.38 -25.57
C ASP A 414 -3.14 -2.90 -25.90
N ILE A 415 -2.13 -2.09 -25.60
CA ILE A 415 -2.16 -0.65 -25.83
C ILE A 415 -2.21 -0.33 -27.34
N ASN A 416 -1.77 -1.23 -28.22
CA ASN A 416 -1.78 -1.01 -29.68
C ASN A 416 -3.16 -1.25 -30.33
N HIS A 417 -4.16 -1.74 -29.58
CA HIS A 417 -5.50 -1.98 -30.13
C HIS A 417 -6.22 -0.66 -30.46
N SER A 418 -6.50 -0.41 -31.75
CA SER A 418 -7.24 0.76 -32.23
C SER A 418 -8.77 0.61 -32.04
N PHE A 419 -9.22 0.73 -30.80
CA PHE A 419 -10.64 0.58 -30.45
C PHE A 419 -11.55 1.61 -31.14
N LEU A 420 -11.05 2.82 -31.42
CA LEU A 420 -11.82 3.86 -32.13
C LEU A 420 -12.12 3.45 -33.57
N ALA A 421 -11.12 2.91 -34.28
CA ALA A 421 -11.28 2.47 -35.66
C ALA A 421 -12.34 1.35 -35.76
N ASP A 422 -12.37 0.43 -34.79
CA ASP A 422 -13.38 -0.63 -34.75
C ASP A 422 -14.80 -0.08 -34.53
N MET A 423 -14.97 0.84 -33.58
CA MET A 423 -16.28 1.44 -33.31
C MET A 423 -16.79 2.33 -34.46
N ILE A 424 -15.90 3.12 -35.08
CA ILE A 424 -16.23 3.99 -36.22
C ILE A 424 -16.65 3.14 -37.42
N ARG A 425 -15.92 2.05 -37.70
CA ARG A 425 -16.22 1.14 -38.80
C ARG A 425 -17.64 0.59 -38.73
N GLU A 426 -18.13 0.26 -37.54
CA GLU A 426 -19.51 -0.21 -37.36
C GLU A 426 -20.56 0.88 -37.63
N ILE A 427 -20.29 2.12 -37.19
CA ILE A 427 -21.18 3.27 -37.47
C ILE A 427 -21.22 3.56 -38.98
N GLN A 428 -20.08 3.46 -39.67
CA GLN A 428 -19.98 3.70 -41.11
C GLN A 428 -20.62 2.58 -41.92
N LYS A 429 -20.38 1.32 -41.55
CA LYS A 429 -20.91 0.14 -42.23
C LYS A 429 -22.44 0.05 -42.14
N ASN A 430 -23.04 0.52 -41.05
CA ASN A 430 -24.48 0.46 -40.85
C ASN A 430 -25.07 1.84 -40.54
N LYS A 431 -25.82 2.38 -41.51
CA LYS A 431 -26.48 3.70 -41.43
C LYS A 431 -27.52 3.81 -40.31
N ASN A 432 -28.04 2.69 -39.83
CA ASN A 432 -29.03 2.66 -38.74
C ASN A 432 -28.38 2.68 -37.35
N VAL A 433 -27.05 2.53 -37.23
CA VAL A 433 -26.36 2.60 -35.94
C VAL A 433 -26.20 4.07 -35.54
N LEU A 434 -26.74 4.42 -34.37
CA LEU A 434 -26.59 5.74 -33.75
C LEU A 434 -25.51 5.77 -32.67
N PHE A 435 -25.35 4.65 -31.95
CA PHE A 435 -24.47 4.58 -30.78
C PHE A 435 -23.76 3.23 -30.72
N VAL A 436 -22.49 3.24 -30.35
CA VAL A 436 -21.69 2.04 -30.10
C VAL A 436 -21.19 2.10 -28.65
N GLY A 437 -21.61 1.15 -27.83
CA GLY A 437 -21.12 1.02 -26.46
C GLY A 437 -19.68 0.51 -26.44
N PHE A 438 -18.85 1.07 -25.55
CA PHE A 438 -17.50 0.56 -25.34
C PHE A 438 -17.53 -0.85 -24.75
N ASN A 439 -16.51 -1.66 -25.03
CA ASN A 439 -16.49 -3.04 -24.59
C ASN A 439 -16.29 -3.15 -23.06
N ILE A 440 -16.84 -4.20 -22.46
CA ILE A 440 -16.59 -4.55 -21.04
C ILE A 440 -15.55 -5.67 -20.95
N TYR A 441 -15.06 -5.96 -19.76
CA TYR A 441 -14.06 -7.01 -19.59
C TYR A 441 -14.67 -8.39 -19.92
N ASN A 442 -14.17 -9.03 -20.98
CA ASN A 442 -14.66 -10.31 -21.46
C ASN A 442 -13.50 -11.30 -21.61
N LYS A 443 -13.81 -12.59 -21.44
CA LYS A 443 -12.84 -13.68 -21.66
C LYS A 443 -12.38 -13.75 -23.13
N GLU A 444 -13.31 -13.45 -24.04
CA GLU A 444 -13.15 -13.50 -25.49
C GLU A 444 -13.73 -12.25 -26.12
N SER A 445 -13.19 -11.85 -27.28
CA SER A 445 -13.75 -10.76 -28.10
C SER A 445 -15.15 -11.13 -28.57
N LYS A 446 -16.04 -10.14 -28.67
CA LYS A 446 -17.41 -10.34 -29.13
C LYS A 446 -17.63 -9.56 -30.41
N ALA A 447 -18.21 -10.20 -31.42
CA ALA A 447 -18.73 -9.47 -32.58
C ALA A 447 -19.75 -8.43 -32.10
N TYR A 448 -19.85 -7.31 -32.82
CA TYR A 448 -20.88 -6.32 -32.52
C TYR A 448 -22.27 -6.90 -32.76
N PHE A 449 -23.22 -6.56 -31.88
CA PHE A 449 -24.59 -7.10 -31.86
C PHE A 449 -25.59 -6.07 -31.32
N GLY A 450 -26.88 -6.37 -31.49
CA GLY A 450 -27.98 -5.45 -31.14
C GLY A 450 -28.46 -4.59 -32.30
N PHE A 451 -28.39 -5.08 -33.54
CA PHE A 451 -28.82 -4.34 -34.74
C PHE A 451 -30.35 -4.32 -34.94
N GLU A 452 -31.08 -5.21 -34.27
CA GLU A 452 -32.53 -5.41 -34.46
C GLU A 452 -33.35 -4.77 -33.33
N ASN A 453 -34.62 -4.43 -33.61
CA ASN A 453 -35.61 -3.97 -32.64
C ASN A 453 -35.15 -2.79 -31.75
N GLY A 454 -34.47 -1.82 -32.35
CA GLY A 454 -33.94 -0.68 -31.62
C GLY A 454 -32.61 -0.96 -30.88
N GLY A 455 -32.16 -2.20 -30.80
CA GLY A 455 -30.92 -2.57 -30.13
C GLY A 455 -30.91 -2.30 -28.63
N PHE A 456 -29.76 -1.87 -28.13
CA PHE A 456 -29.57 -1.53 -26.72
C PHE A 456 -30.00 -0.10 -26.40
N VAL A 457 -30.20 0.16 -25.10
CA VAL A 457 -30.12 1.52 -24.57
C VAL A 457 -28.72 2.07 -24.87
N PRO A 458 -28.59 3.31 -25.38
CA PRO A 458 -27.30 3.97 -25.56
C PRO A 458 -26.43 3.83 -24.30
N GLU A 459 -25.17 3.44 -24.46
CA GLU A 459 -24.27 3.27 -23.31
C GLU A 459 -23.80 4.63 -22.81
N VAL A 460 -24.41 5.08 -21.72
CA VAL A 460 -24.18 6.43 -21.17
C VAL A 460 -22.87 6.57 -20.42
N ARG A 461 -22.29 5.47 -19.92
CA ARG A 461 -21.05 5.53 -19.14
C ARG A 461 -19.81 5.59 -20.01
N MET A 462 -19.85 4.95 -21.18
CA MET A 462 -18.76 4.99 -22.16
C MET A 462 -19.25 4.52 -23.53
N GLY A 463 -19.35 5.43 -24.51
CA GLY A 463 -19.74 5.05 -25.86
C GLY A 463 -19.53 6.14 -26.90
N LEU A 464 -19.50 5.72 -28.17
CA LEU A 464 -19.22 6.54 -29.34
C LEU A 464 -20.49 6.77 -30.15
N PHE A 465 -20.65 7.96 -30.70
CA PHE A 465 -21.69 8.26 -31.68
C PHE A 465 -21.21 9.24 -32.76
N ASP A 466 -21.87 9.18 -33.92
CA ASP A 466 -21.78 10.19 -34.98
C ASP A 466 -22.69 11.37 -34.61
N LYS A 467 -22.10 12.55 -34.45
CA LYS A 467 -22.78 13.74 -33.96
C LYS A 467 -23.87 14.20 -34.94
N ARG A 468 -23.57 14.24 -36.24
CA ARG A 468 -24.53 14.71 -37.26
C ARG A 468 -25.72 13.76 -37.35
N ARG A 469 -25.46 12.44 -37.34
CA ARG A 469 -26.49 11.42 -37.39
C ARG A 469 -27.39 11.47 -36.15
N LEU A 470 -26.82 11.57 -34.96
CA LEU A 470 -27.59 11.72 -33.72
C LEU A 470 -28.46 12.99 -33.74
N PHE A 471 -27.95 14.09 -34.29
CA PHE A 471 -28.69 15.36 -34.28
C PHE A 471 -29.83 15.37 -35.31
N SER A 472 -29.71 14.56 -36.38
CA SER A 472 -30.71 14.43 -37.43
C SER A 472 -31.99 13.72 -36.99
N VAL A 473 -31.95 12.95 -35.90
CA VAL A 473 -33.11 12.22 -35.38
C VAL A 473 -33.88 13.00 -34.31
N ARG A 474 -33.55 14.27 -34.07
CA ARG A 474 -34.31 15.17 -33.20
C ARG A 474 -35.61 15.61 -33.88
N PRO A 475 -36.68 15.94 -33.11
CA PRO A 475 -36.78 15.85 -31.66
C PRO A 475 -37.03 14.41 -31.17
N LEU A 476 -36.42 14.06 -30.04
CA LEU A 476 -36.60 12.79 -29.36
C LEU A 476 -37.93 12.76 -28.59
N PRO A 477 -38.62 11.61 -28.49
CA PRO A 477 -39.89 11.50 -27.80
C PRO A 477 -39.72 11.64 -26.28
N ASN A 478 -40.42 12.61 -25.69
CA ASN A 478 -40.46 12.81 -24.24
C ASN A 478 -41.76 13.52 -23.84
N THR A 479 -42.03 13.57 -22.54
CA THR A 479 -43.16 14.27 -21.92
C THR A 479 -42.71 14.89 -20.61
N VAL A 480 -43.52 15.76 -20.00
CA VAL A 480 -43.24 16.34 -18.68
C VAL A 480 -44.19 15.80 -17.62
N ASP A 481 -43.76 15.82 -16.35
CA ASP A 481 -44.62 15.61 -15.19
C ASP A 481 -45.32 16.91 -14.75
N GLU A 482 -46.05 16.84 -13.63
CA GLU A 482 -46.71 17.98 -12.98
C GLU A 482 -45.76 19.12 -12.57
N ASN A 483 -44.46 18.82 -12.40
CA ASN A 483 -43.42 19.78 -12.04
C ASN A 483 -42.62 20.27 -13.27
N LEU A 484 -43.13 20.00 -14.48
CA LEU A 484 -42.49 20.32 -15.77
C LEU A 484 -41.14 19.60 -15.98
N LYS A 485 -40.83 18.54 -15.22
CA LYS A 485 -39.63 17.73 -15.40
C LYS A 485 -39.85 16.71 -16.50
N LEU A 486 -38.83 16.52 -17.33
CA LEU A 486 -38.85 15.49 -18.37
C LEU A 486 -38.97 14.09 -17.73
N GLN A 487 -39.95 13.31 -18.20
CA GLN A 487 -40.22 11.97 -17.67
C GLN A 487 -39.12 10.97 -18.07
N LEU A 488 -38.65 11.05 -19.31
CA LEU A 488 -37.56 10.21 -19.82
C LEU A 488 -36.23 10.97 -19.78
N THR A 489 -35.14 10.24 -19.59
CA THR A 489 -33.79 10.74 -19.86
C THR A 489 -33.53 10.79 -21.36
N TRP A 490 -32.53 11.54 -21.83
CA TRP A 490 -32.23 11.63 -23.26
C TRP A 490 -31.97 10.27 -23.92
N TYR A 491 -31.30 9.35 -23.22
CA TYR A 491 -30.97 8.02 -23.74
C TYR A 491 -32.17 7.06 -23.73
N ARG A 492 -33.16 7.28 -22.85
CA ARG A 492 -34.43 6.54 -22.89
C ARG A 492 -35.37 7.08 -23.96
N SER A 493 -35.36 8.39 -24.19
CA SER A 493 -36.02 9.00 -25.34
C SER A 493 -35.41 8.50 -26.66
N LEU A 494 -34.09 8.39 -26.73
CA LEU A 494 -33.41 7.85 -27.91
C LEU A 494 -33.71 6.36 -28.12
N GLU A 495 -33.69 5.54 -27.05
CA GLU A 495 -34.09 4.13 -27.12
C GLU A 495 -35.52 3.97 -27.66
N LYS A 496 -36.45 4.82 -27.22
CA LYS A 496 -37.83 4.79 -27.73
C LYS A 496 -37.88 5.11 -29.22
N LEU A 497 -37.22 6.18 -29.66
CA LEU A 497 -37.12 6.53 -31.08
C LEU A 497 -36.48 5.42 -31.92
N GLN A 498 -35.43 4.78 -31.41
CA GLN A 498 -34.75 3.66 -32.05
C GLN A 498 -35.73 2.51 -32.34
N LYS A 499 -36.57 2.15 -31.36
CA LYS A 499 -37.59 1.10 -31.51
C LYS A 499 -38.68 1.47 -32.52
N ASP A 500 -39.05 2.75 -32.58
CA ASP A 500 -40.12 3.22 -33.46
C ASP A 500 -39.66 3.37 -34.92
N ASN A 501 -38.39 3.72 -35.16
CA ASN A 501 -37.88 4.14 -36.48
C ASN A 501 -36.78 3.26 -37.08
N GLY A 502 -36.43 2.14 -36.45
CA GLY A 502 -35.45 1.16 -36.98
C GLY A 502 -33.97 1.54 -36.81
N PHE A 503 -33.67 2.65 -36.14
CA PHE A 503 -32.31 2.96 -35.67
C PHE A 503 -31.91 2.05 -34.50
N CYS A 504 -30.62 1.86 -34.24
CA CYS A 504 -30.15 0.99 -33.17
C CYS A 504 -28.90 1.52 -32.46
N SER A 505 -28.69 1.04 -31.24
CA SER A 505 -27.42 1.15 -30.52
C SER A 505 -26.88 -0.25 -30.28
N ILE A 506 -25.59 -0.43 -30.53
CA ILE A 506 -24.95 -1.76 -30.54
C ILE A 506 -23.89 -1.86 -29.45
N ARG A 507 -23.52 -3.10 -29.11
CA ARG A 507 -22.47 -3.44 -28.15
C ARG A 507 -21.60 -4.56 -28.72
N GLY A 508 -20.41 -4.73 -28.17
CA GLY A 508 -19.44 -5.72 -28.62
C GLY A 508 -18.04 -5.11 -28.64
N GLY A 509 -17.13 -5.76 -29.33
CA GLY A 509 -15.76 -5.29 -29.51
C GLY A 509 -14.72 -6.28 -29.00
N ASP A 510 -13.47 -5.90 -29.22
CA ASP A 510 -12.30 -6.69 -28.89
C ASP A 510 -11.98 -6.64 -27.39
N LYS A 511 -11.67 -7.79 -26.78
CA LYS A 511 -11.36 -7.90 -25.35
C LYS A 511 -10.12 -7.12 -24.90
N ARG A 512 -9.25 -6.71 -25.83
CA ARG A 512 -7.99 -6.00 -25.55
C ARG A 512 -8.19 -4.63 -24.94
N SER A 513 -9.36 -4.00 -25.14
CA SER A 513 -9.74 -2.74 -24.49
C SER A 513 -11.11 -2.89 -23.83
N PHE A 514 -11.25 -2.42 -22.60
CA PHE A 514 -12.51 -2.51 -21.88
C PHE A 514 -12.66 -1.42 -20.82
N TYR A 515 -13.89 -1.23 -20.33
CA TYR A 515 -14.17 -0.42 -19.15
C TYR A 515 -14.89 -1.20 -18.06
N ILE A 516 -14.76 -0.69 -16.83
CA ILE A 516 -15.45 -1.13 -15.61
C ILE A 516 -16.01 0.12 -14.93
N HIS A 517 -17.20 0.03 -14.35
CA HIS A 517 -17.81 1.13 -13.60
C HIS A 517 -17.87 0.79 -12.09
N PRO A 518 -17.37 1.67 -11.21
CA PRO A 518 -17.45 1.45 -9.76
C PRO A 518 -18.86 1.79 -9.23
N GLN A 519 -19.38 0.96 -8.32
CA GLN A 519 -20.65 1.24 -7.64
C GLN A 519 -20.49 2.40 -6.64
N ASN A 520 -21.57 3.15 -6.40
CA ASN A 520 -21.54 4.34 -5.54
C ASN A 520 -21.10 4.08 -4.10
N TYR A 521 -21.41 2.90 -3.54
CA TYR A 521 -20.99 2.57 -2.18
C TYR A 521 -19.46 2.42 -2.06
N ARG A 522 -18.74 2.16 -3.16
CA ARG A 522 -17.27 2.17 -3.19
C ARG A 522 -16.71 3.58 -3.21
N LYS A 523 -17.43 4.50 -3.85
CA LYS A 523 -17.06 5.92 -3.96
C LYS A 523 -17.19 6.69 -2.65
N THR A 524 -17.79 6.12 -1.61
CA THR A 524 -17.88 6.77 -0.28
C THR A 524 -16.52 6.99 0.38
N ASN A 525 -15.50 6.24 -0.03
CA ASN A 525 -14.11 6.51 0.34
C ASN A 525 -13.18 6.22 -0.83
N ALA A 526 -12.40 7.23 -1.24
CA ALA A 526 -11.65 7.23 -2.48
C ALA A 526 -10.57 6.13 -2.55
N TYR A 527 -9.87 5.80 -1.44
CA TYR A 527 -8.70 4.91 -1.50
C TYR A 527 -9.01 3.56 -2.14
N SER A 528 -10.16 2.96 -1.80
CA SER A 528 -10.50 1.59 -2.20
C SER A 528 -10.63 1.47 -3.71
N TRP A 529 -11.43 2.34 -4.33
CA TRP A 529 -11.70 2.25 -5.77
C TRP A 529 -10.58 2.87 -6.61
N ILE A 530 -9.82 3.83 -6.09
CA ILE A 530 -8.64 4.36 -6.77
C ILE A 530 -7.47 3.37 -6.77
N ASN A 531 -7.33 2.56 -5.71
CA ASN A 531 -6.41 1.42 -5.74
C ASN A 531 -6.89 0.36 -6.76
N ILE A 532 -8.20 0.10 -6.88
CA ILE A 532 -8.74 -0.79 -7.93
C ILE A 532 -8.45 -0.22 -9.32
N LEU A 533 -8.61 1.09 -9.53
CA LEU A 533 -8.28 1.78 -10.77
C LEU A 533 -6.83 1.50 -11.19
N ASP A 534 -5.89 1.59 -10.24
CA ASP A 534 -4.48 1.26 -10.48
C ASP A 534 -4.26 -0.20 -10.92
N ARG A 535 -4.99 -1.16 -10.33
CA ARG A 535 -4.94 -2.56 -10.77
C ARG A 535 -5.46 -2.75 -12.20
N VAL A 536 -6.58 -2.09 -12.54
CA VAL A 536 -7.17 -2.12 -13.88
C VAL A 536 -6.20 -1.53 -14.91
N GLU A 537 -5.58 -0.39 -14.60
CA GLU A 537 -4.60 0.28 -15.45
C GLU A 537 -3.36 -0.60 -15.72
N GLN A 538 -2.90 -1.35 -14.72
CA GLN A 538 -1.74 -2.24 -14.85
C GLN A 538 -2.09 -3.62 -15.47
N GLY A 539 -3.36 -3.90 -15.77
CA GLY A 539 -3.77 -5.18 -16.34
C GLY A 539 -3.95 -6.32 -15.32
N TYR A 540 -4.06 -6.01 -14.03
CA TYR A 540 -4.36 -6.97 -12.97
C TYR A 540 -5.87 -7.00 -12.69
N ILE A 541 -6.61 -7.81 -13.45
CA ILE A 541 -8.07 -7.93 -13.35
C ILE A 541 -8.44 -9.33 -12.88
N PRO A 542 -9.24 -9.48 -11.81
CA PRO A 542 -9.64 -10.78 -11.32
C PRO A 542 -10.70 -11.42 -12.24
N ASN A 543 -10.64 -12.75 -12.38
CA ASN A 543 -11.54 -13.51 -13.25
C ASN A 543 -13.03 -13.29 -12.95
N LEU A 544 -13.38 -12.95 -11.71
CA LEU A 544 -14.74 -12.62 -11.31
C LEU A 544 -15.33 -11.40 -12.03
N GLN A 545 -14.51 -10.60 -12.72
CA GLN A 545 -14.95 -9.43 -13.49
C GLN A 545 -15.46 -9.79 -14.90
N PHE A 546 -15.23 -11.02 -15.38
CA PHE A 546 -15.66 -11.41 -16.73
C PHE A 546 -17.17 -11.23 -16.94
N GLY A 547 -17.52 -10.47 -17.98
CA GLY A 547 -18.91 -10.23 -18.38
C GLY A 547 -19.66 -9.24 -17.50
N GLU A 548 -19.01 -8.66 -16.49
CA GLU A 548 -19.58 -7.68 -15.58
C GLU A 548 -19.14 -6.28 -16.01
N PHE A 549 -20.08 -5.34 -16.09
CA PHE A 549 -19.76 -3.93 -16.35
C PHE A 549 -19.47 -3.17 -15.05
N ASP A 550 -20.12 -3.56 -13.95
CA ASP A 550 -19.86 -3.01 -12.63
C ASP A 550 -18.69 -3.75 -11.96
N CYS A 551 -17.95 -3.05 -11.09
CA CYS A 551 -16.81 -3.61 -10.36
C CYS A 551 -17.23 -4.77 -9.44
N ASN A 552 -16.91 -6.00 -9.83
CA ASN A 552 -17.26 -7.21 -9.08
C ASN A 552 -16.18 -7.57 -8.05
N GLY A 553 -16.48 -8.43 -7.06
CA GLY A 553 -15.52 -8.86 -6.04
C GLY A 553 -15.19 -7.81 -4.97
N SER A 554 -14.55 -8.23 -3.88
CA SER A 554 -14.11 -7.39 -2.76
C SER A 554 -12.77 -6.71 -3.06
N PHE A 555 -12.41 -5.69 -2.28
CA PHE A 555 -11.11 -5.03 -2.37
C PHE A 555 -9.95 -6.03 -2.23
N TYR A 556 -10.08 -7.03 -1.36
CA TYR A 556 -9.10 -8.09 -1.16
C TYR A 556 -8.84 -8.93 -2.42
N GLU A 557 -9.87 -9.18 -3.23
CA GLU A 557 -9.76 -9.90 -4.51
C GLU A 557 -9.13 -9.05 -5.62
N TRP A 558 -9.22 -7.72 -5.51
CA TRP A 558 -8.56 -6.79 -6.44
C TRP A 558 -7.09 -6.57 -6.13
N CYS A 559 -6.67 -6.69 -4.86
CA CYS A 559 -5.28 -6.53 -4.43
C CYS A 559 -4.40 -7.70 -4.89
N THR A 560 -4.08 -7.70 -6.19
CA THR A 560 -3.24 -8.69 -6.88
C THR A 560 -2.16 -7.97 -7.71
N PRO A 561 -1.01 -8.62 -7.99
CA PRO A 561 -0.59 -9.92 -7.46
C PRO A 561 -0.26 -9.86 -5.95
N LYS A 562 -0.43 -10.98 -5.24
CA LYS A 562 -0.05 -11.12 -3.83
C LYS A 562 1.36 -11.71 -3.74
N ARG A 563 2.13 -11.30 -2.73
CA ARG A 563 3.49 -11.76 -2.43
C ARG A 563 3.48 -12.85 -1.37
N SER A 564 4.13 -13.96 -1.67
CA SER A 564 4.16 -15.17 -0.82
C SER A 564 5.57 -15.66 -0.48
N GLU A 565 6.61 -14.91 -0.89
CA GLU A 565 8.01 -15.29 -0.76
C GLU A 565 8.45 -15.37 0.71
N LYS A 566 9.59 -16.03 0.97
CA LYS A 566 10.14 -16.09 2.34
C LYS A 566 10.38 -14.71 2.94
N MET A 567 10.81 -13.75 2.13
CA MET A 567 10.94 -12.35 2.50
C MET A 567 10.11 -11.46 1.61
N VAL A 568 9.42 -10.48 2.20
CA VAL A 568 8.73 -9.43 1.44
C VAL A 568 9.23 -8.08 1.93
N VAL A 569 9.92 -7.38 1.04
CA VAL A 569 10.44 -6.04 1.28
C VAL A 569 9.31 -5.04 1.06
N LEU A 570 9.01 -4.25 2.08
CA LEU A 570 7.99 -3.21 2.04
C LEU A 570 8.65 -1.84 1.95
N SER A 571 8.15 -1.01 1.04
CA SER A 571 8.58 0.38 0.94
C SER A 571 7.42 1.27 0.50
N CYS A 572 7.03 2.21 1.38
CA CYS A 572 5.99 3.20 1.13
C CYS A 572 6.63 4.59 1.01
N PHE A 573 6.32 5.33 -0.05
CA PHE A 573 6.94 6.62 -0.32
C PHE A 573 6.00 7.64 -0.94
N ARG A 574 6.45 8.89 -0.90
CA ARG A 574 5.82 10.00 -1.61
C ARG A 574 6.89 11.00 -2.03
N ASN A 575 6.82 11.49 -3.26
CA ASN A 575 7.67 12.55 -3.81
C ASN A 575 9.17 12.26 -3.65
N LEU A 576 9.55 11.01 -3.91
CA LEU A 576 10.94 10.58 -3.89
C LEU A 576 11.70 11.13 -5.11
N THR A 577 13.00 11.37 -4.95
CA THR A 577 13.89 11.70 -6.06
C THR A 577 14.37 10.44 -6.79
N ILE A 578 14.69 10.58 -8.08
CA ILE A 578 15.27 9.47 -8.86
C ILE A 578 16.54 8.93 -8.17
N HIS A 579 17.39 9.81 -7.65
CA HIS A 579 18.69 9.41 -7.12
C HIS A 579 18.58 8.51 -5.88
N LYS A 580 17.68 8.88 -4.95
CA LYS A 580 17.40 8.11 -3.74
C LYS A 580 16.75 6.78 -4.06
N PHE A 581 15.77 6.78 -4.98
CA PHE A 581 15.17 5.55 -5.48
C PHE A 581 16.23 4.59 -6.04
N LEU A 582 17.14 5.08 -6.90
CA LEU A 582 18.18 4.24 -7.50
C LEU A 582 19.13 3.69 -6.43
N ARG A 583 19.55 4.49 -5.45
CA ARG A 583 20.38 4.01 -4.34
C ARG A 583 19.71 2.86 -3.58
N MET A 584 18.46 3.06 -3.17
CA MET A 584 17.68 2.02 -2.50
C MET A 584 17.53 0.79 -3.40
N TRP A 585 17.04 0.98 -4.63
CA TRP A 585 16.72 -0.08 -5.57
C TRP A 585 17.94 -0.96 -5.87
N PHE A 586 19.08 -0.34 -6.18
CA PHE A 586 20.31 -1.06 -6.45
C PHE A 586 20.90 -1.72 -5.20
N SER A 587 20.76 -1.12 -4.02
CA SER A 587 21.13 -1.79 -2.76
C SER A 587 20.32 -3.07 -2.51
N LEU A 588 19.07 -3.09 -2.97
CA LEU A 588 18.13 -4.20 -2.78
C LEU A 588 18.32 -5.32 -3.80
N ILE A 589 18.36 -5.01 -5.11
CA ILE A 589 18.50 -6.06 -6.13
C ILE A 589 19.89 -6.71 -6.15
N SER A 590 20.87 -6.09 -5.49
CA SER A 590 22.23 -6.63 -5.34
C SER A 590 22.37 -7.64 -4.19
N GLN A 591 21.32 -7.89 -3.41
CA GLN A 591 21.37 -8.82 -2.30
C GLN A 591 21.65 -10.26 -2.77
N THR A 592 22.42 -11.03 -2.00
CA THR A 592 22.73 -12.43 -2.32
C THR A 592 21.56 -13.38 -2.07
N PHE A 593 20.76 -13.08 -1.05
CA PHE A 593 19.49 -13.77 -0.82
C PHE A 593 18.46 -13.30 -1.85
N GLN A 594 17.91 -14.22 -2.63
CA GLN A 594 17.07 -13.91 -3.81
C GLN A 594 15.60 -14.34 -3.69
N ASP A 595 15.26 -15.12 -2.66
CA ASP A 595 13.88 -15.55 -2.34
C ASP A 595 13.14 -14.44 -1.58
N PHE A 596 13.05 -13.28 -2.25
CA PHE A 596 12.31 -12.13 -1.76
C PHE A 596 11.43 -11.51 -2.84
N GLY A 597 10.31 -10.96 -2.40
CA GLY A 597 9.48 -10.04 -3.17
C GLY A 597 9.58 -8.61 -2.67
N VAL A 598 9.04 -7.68 -3.44
CA VAL A 598 8.99 -6.26 -3.10
C VAL A 598 7.57 -5.74 -3.27
N ILE A 599 7.09 -4.97 -2.29
CA ILE A 599 5.86 -4.19 -2.39
C ILE A 599 6.23 -2.72 -2.30
N PHE A 600 6.04 -2.01 -3.42
CA PHE A 600 6.16 -0.56 -3.48
C PHE A 600 4.76 0.06 -3.40
N TYR A 601 4.57 0.99 -2.47
CA TYR A 601 3.35 1.78 -2.39
C TYR A 601 3.69 3.27 -2.56
N ASP A 602 3.33 3.82 -3.71
CA ASP A 602 3.41 5.26 -3.98
C ASP A 602 2.16 5.97 -3.44
N ASP A 603 2.32 6.69 -2.33
CA ASP A 603 1.29 7.49 -1.68
C ASP A 603 1.06 8.82 -2.41
N CYS A 604 0.56 8.70 -3.64
CA CYS A 604 0.12 9.85 -4.46
C CYS A 604 1.26 10.86 -4.71
N SER A 605 2.41 10.39 -5.20
CA SER A 605 3.48 11.27 -5.65
C SER A 605 3.04 12.17 -6.79
N ASN A 606 3.45 13.43 -6.73
CA ASN A 606 3.20 14.44 -7.76
C ASN A 606 4.48 14.89 -8.47
N SER A 607 5.58 14.16 -8.29
CA SER A 607 6.89 14.44 -8.91
C SER A 607 7.11 13.73 -10.25
N GLY A 608 6.13 12.95 -10.73
CA GLY A 608 6.27 12.11 -11.93
C GLY A 608 7.14 10.86 -11.74
N ILE A 609 7.67 10.64 -10.53
CA ILE A 609 8.56 9.51 -10.19
C ILE A 609 7.91 8.14 -10.44
N SER A 610 6.59 8.04 -10.35
CA SER A 610 5.88 6.77 -10.60
C SER A 610 6.07 6.26 -12.03
N ILE A 611 6.14 7.16 -13.02
CA ILE A 611 6.42 6.80 -14.42
C ILE A 611 7.84 6.24 -14.55
N PHE A 612 8.81 6.86 -13.88
CA PHE A 612 10.19 6.38 -13.84
C PHE A 612 10.28 5.00 -13.20
N ILE A 613 9.76 4.85 -11.98
CA ILE A 613 9.80 3.60 -11.22
C ILE A 613 9.14 2.47 -12.01
N GLU A 614 7.95 2.71 -12.58
CA GLU A 614 7.20 1.72 -13.38
C GLU A 614 8.04 1.13 -14.51
N GLN A 615 8.87 1.93 -15.19
CA GLN A 615 9.77 1.42 -16.23
C GLN A 615 11.02 0.74 -15.67
N ILE A 616 11.66 1.30 -14.64
CA ILE A 616 12.89 0.72 -14.06
C ILE A 616 12.63 -0.67 -13.44
N ILE A 617 11.47 -0.88 -12.81
CA ILE A 617 11.12 -2.17 -12.18
C ILE A 617 10.51 -3.17 -13.17
N LYS A 618 10.17 -2.77 -14.40
CA LYS A 618 9.48 -3.59 -15.39
C LYS A 618 10.14 -4.97 -15.64
N PRO A 619 11.48 -5.09 -15.72
CA PRO A 619 12.14 -6.40 -15.83
C PRO A 619 11.93 -7.32 -14.61
N TYR A 620 11.49 -6.76 -13.48
CA TYR A 620 11.30 -7.42 -12.19
C TYR A 620 9.82 -7.54 -11.81
N LYS A 621 8.89 -7.39 -12.75
CA LYS A 621 7.43 -7.45 -12.49
C LYS A 621 6.98 -8.70 -11.72
N ASP A 622 7.68 -9.82 -11.90
CA ASP A 622 7.36 -11.09 -11.20
C ASP A 622 7.88 -11.10 -9.76
N LYS A 623 8.77 -10.17 -9.40
CA LYS A 623 9.28 -9.94 -8.03
C LYS A 623 8.68 -8.71 -7.34
N VAL A 624 8.08 -7.78 -8.09
CA VAL A 624 7.66 -6.47 -7.57
C VAL A 624 6.17 -6.26 -7.77
N THR A 625 5.48 -5.92 -6.69
CA THR A 625 4.12 -5.38 -6.72
C THR A 625 4.19 -3.87 -6.49
N PHE A 626 3.93 -3.08 -7.53
CA PHE A 626 3.95 -1.61 -7.45
C PHE A 626 2.53 -1.05 -7.45
N ILE A 627 2.18 -0.29 -6.41
CA ILE A 627 0.84 0.25 -6.16
C ILE A 627 0.89 1.78 -6.25
N LYS A 628 0.09 2.36 -7.15
CA LYS A 628 -0.05 3.81 -7.31
C LYS A 628 -1.29 4.29 -6.54
N GLY A 629 -1.13 4.64 -5.26
CA GLY A 629 -2.23 4.93 -4.33
C GLY A 629 -3.15 6.10 -4.72
N ARG A 630 -2.65 7.08 -5.52
CA ARG A 630 -3.37 8.21 -6.19
C ARG A 630 -4.35 9.04 -5.34
N THR A 631 -4.43 8.76 -4.05
CA THR A 631 -5.18 9.44 -3.02
C THR A 631 -4.28 9.47 -1.81
N LEU A 632 -4.13 10.65 -1.22
CA LEU A 632 -3.26 10.83 -0.07
C LEU A 632 -3.79 10.03 1.13
N GLN A 633 -2.96 9.16 1.69
CA GLN A 633 -3.22 8.43 2.92
C GLN A 633 -2.16 8.76 3.99
N THR A 634 -2.31 8.21 5.19
CA THR A 634 -1.20 8.23 6.17
C THR A 634 -0.21 7.11 5.85
N LYS A 635 1.07 7.25 6.24
CA LYS A 635 2.08 6.18 6.06
C LYS A 635 1.62 4.85 6.67
N MET A 636 1.08 4.89 7.90
CA MET A 636 0.53 3.71 8.58
C MET A 636 -0.59 3.03 7.76
N GLN A 637 -1.47 3.80 7.13
CA GLN A 637 -2.52 3.23 6.28
C GLN A 637 -1.93 2.59 5.02
N CYS A 638 -0.93 3.20 4.38
CA CYS A 638 -0.23 2.61 3.23
C CYS A 638 0.44 1.28 3.59
N GLU A 639 1.17 1.24 4.71
CA GLU A 639 1.84 0.02 5.19
C GLU A 639 0.83 -1.07 5.56
N TYR A 640 -0.28 -0.71 6.23
CA TYR A 640 -1.37 -1.64 6.49
C TYR A 640 -1.95 -2.19 5.18
N LEU A 641 -2.27 -1.33 4.21
CA LEU A 641 -2.82 -1.77 2.93
C LEU A 641 -1.86 -2.73 2.21
N ALA A 642 -0.56 -2.41 2.19
CA ALA A 642 0.47 -3.21 1.55
C ALA A 642 0.66 -4.59 2.23
N ILE A 643 0.87 -4.63 3.55
CA ILE A 643 1.12 -5.88 4.27
C ILE A 643 -0.14 -6.75 4.31
N HIS A 644 -1.28 -6.15 4.61
CA HIS A 644 -2.52 -6.89 4.86
C HIS A 644 -3.14 -7.45 3.58
N TYR A 645 -3.18 -6.66 2.49
CA TYR A 645 -3.87 -7.05 1.27
C TYR A 645 -2.96 -7.61 0.17
N TYR A 646 -1.67 -7.24 0.12
CA TYR A 646 -0.76 -7.65 -0.95
C TYR A 646 0.29 -8.68 -0.53
N CYS A 647 0.29 -9.12 0.73
CA CYS A 647 1.05 -10.30 1.17
C CYS A 647 0.07 -11.34 1.73
N ASP A 648 0.22 -12.60 1.35
CA ASP A 648 -0.71 -13.70 1.74
C ASP A 648 -0.06 -14.79 2.58
N ASN A 649 1.26 -14.94 2.54
CA ASN A 649 1.95 -15.93 3.35
C ASN A 649 2.20 -15.39 4.79
N PRO A 650 1.54 -15.95 5.82
CA PRO A 650 1.70 -15.51 7.21
C PRO A 650 3.11 -15.72 7.76
N GLU A 651 3.90 -16.63 7.17
CA GLU A 651 5.27 -16.94 7.57
C GLU A 651 6.32 -16.10 6.85
N SER A 652 5.93 -15.23 5.92
CA SER A 652 6.86 -14.29 5.29
C SER A 652 7.49 -13.37 6.33
N ILE A 653 8.78 -13.11 6.16
CA ILE A 653 9.50 -12.08 6.90
C ILE A 653 9.26 -10.76 6.18
N ILE A 654 8.53 -9.85 6.80
CA ILE A 654 8.36 -8.49 6.32
C ILE A 654 9.63 -7.72 6.66
N VAL A 655 10.20 -7.03 5.67
CA VAL A 655 11.43 -6.24 5.79
C VAL A 655 11.12 -4.80 5.37
N CYS A 656 11.05 -3.87 6.32
CA CYS A 656 10.66 -2.48 6.03
C CYS A 656 11.88 -1.63 5.66
N VAL A 657 12.00 -1.28 4.37
CA VAL A 657 13.07 -0.42 3.85
C VAL A 657 12.45 0.88 3.36
N ASP A 658 12.77 2.00 3.98
CA ASP A 658 12.29 3.30 3.51
C ASP A 658 12.99 3.65 2.18
N THR A 659 12.26 4.25 1.25
CA THR A 659 12.70 4.38 -0.16
C THR A 659 13.78 5.44 -0.34
N ASP A 660 13.96 6.33 0.64
CA ASP A 660 15.06 7.29 0.74
C ASP A 660 16.30 6.75 1.46
N ASP A 661 16.24 5.54 2.01
CA ASP A 661 17.35 4.85 2.69
C ASP A 661 18.02 3.82 1.78
N ALA A 662 18.87 2.95 2.33
CA ALA A 662 19.44 1.80 1.60
C ALA A 662 19.93 0.70 2.54
N LEU A 663 20.05 -0.52 2.00
CA LEU A 663 20.75 -1.63 2.67
C LEU A 663 22.27 -1.45 2.50
N ILE A 664 23.03 -1.66 3.56
CA ILE A 664 24.50 -1.59 3.51
C ILE A 664 25.05 -2.98 3.22
N GLY A 665 25.52 -3.12 1.97
CA GLY A 665 26.14 -4.32 1.42
C GLY A 665 25.17 -5.45 1.02
N LYS A 666 25.68 -6.45 0.30
CA LYS A 666 24.87 -7.48 -0.37
C LYS A 666 24.37 -8.64 0.49
N GLU A 667 24.85 -8.77 1.74
CA GLU A 667 24.48 -9.89 2.62
C GLU A 667 23.39 -9.54 3.63
N ALA A 668 22.88 -8.30 3.64
CA ALA A 668 21.95 -7.83 4.68
C ALA A 668 20.70 -8.70 4.79
N LEU A 669 20.06 -9.06 3.66
CA LEU A 669 18.90 -9.95 3.66
C LEU A 669 19.27 -11.40 4.04
N PHE A 670 20.45 -11.87 3.62
CA PHE A 670 20.91 -13.21 3.97
C PHE A 670 21.20 -13.33 5.48
N ASP A 671 21.78 -12.30 6.08
CA ASP A 671 22.01 -12.22 7.52
C ASP A 671 20.71 -12.26 8.30
N ILE A 672 19.69 -11.51 7.87
CA ILE A 672 18.35 -11.58 8.45
C ILE A 672 17.81 -13.00 8.31
N TYR A 673 17.86 -13.58 7.10
CA TYR A 673 17.32 -14.92 6.85
C TYR A 673 17.92 -15.96 7.78
N LYS A 674 19.25 -15.94 7.97
CA LYS A 674 19.95 -16.85 8.89
C LYS A 674 19.41 -16.75 10.32
N LYS A 675 19.10 -15.55 10.83
CA LYS A 675 18.54 -15.39 12.19
C LYS A 675 17.16 -16.04 12.31
N TYR A 676 16.29 -15.84 11.33
CA TYR A 676 14.95 -16.42 11.33
C TYR A 676 14.97 -17.93 11.16
N ASP A 677 15.73 -18.43 10.18
CA ASP A 677 15.75 -19.84 9.79
C ASP A 677 16.49 -20.72 10.81
N MET A 678 17.65 -20.25 11.30
CA MET A 678 18.50 -21.07 12.18
C MET A 678 18.17 -20.91 13.66
N TRP A 679 17.71 -19.73 14.11
CA TRP A 679 17.52 -19.43 15.53
C TRP A 679 16.05 -19.29 15.94
N GLY A 680 15.11 -19.47 15.00
CA GLY A 680 13.68 -19.38 15.29
C GLY A 680 13.21 -17.97 15.64
N VAL A 681 13.97 -16.94 15.24
CA VAL A 681 13.62 -15.53 15.45
C VAL A 681 12.32 -15.22 14.71
N ASP A 682 11.44 -14.44 15.34
CA ASP A 682 10.17 -13.99 14.76
C ASP A 682 10.08 -12.47 14.57
N MET A 683 11.01 -11.70 15.14
CA MET A 683 11.26 -10.29 14.79
C MET A 683 12.70 -9.85 15.04
N THR A 684 13.18 -8.86 14.28
CA THR A 684 14.46 -8.21 14.55
C THR A 684 14.38 -6.69 14.57
N CYS A 685 15.19 -6.07 15.43
CA CYS A 685 15.55 -4.65 15.33
C CYS A 685 16.98 -4.52 14.79
N GLY A 686 17.17 -3.76 13.72
CA GLY A 686 18.49 -3.57 13.12
C GLY A 686 19.40 -2.59 13.87
N ARG A 687 20.58 -2.37 13.30
CA ARG A 687 21.47 -1.25 13.63
C ARG A 687 21.64 -0.37 12.41
N VAL A 688 21.61 0.94 12.63
CA VAL A 688 21.68 1.93 11.56
C VAL A 688 22.99 2.72 11.57
N HIS A 689 23.47 3.06 10.38
CA HIS A 689 24.34 4.22 10.19
C HIS A 689 23.44 5.44 10.02
N GLN A 690 23.55 6.43 10.91
CA GLN A 690 22.75 7.65 10.84
C GLN A 690 23.56 8.73 10.12
N THR A 691 23.05 9.24 9.00
CA THR A 691 23.83 10.23 8.22
C THR A 691 24.02 11.57 8.93
N TYR A 692 23.14 11.89 9.89
CA TYR A 692 23.12 13.17 10.59
C TYR A 692 23.86 13.16 11.94
N ARG A 693 24.28 12.00 12.45
CA ARG A 693 24.92 11.87 13.77
C ARG A 693 25.97 10.77 13.76
N LEU A 694 27.09 11.01 14.44
CA LEU A 694 28.17 10.05 14.60
C LEU A 694 28.51 9.86 16.08
N GLU A 695 28.63 8.61 16.52
CA GLU A 695 29.00 8.25 17.90
C GLU A 695 29.96 7.04 17.90
N PRO A 696 30.89 6.94 18.88
CA PRO A 696 31.88 5.86 18.94
C PRO A 696 31.29 4.49 19.32
N HIS A 697 30.08 4.49 19.90
CA HIS A 697 29.36 3.29 20.31
C HIS A 697 27.89 3.39 19.90
N TYR A 698 27.26 2.24 19.66
CA TYR A 698 25.85 2.20 19.31
C TYR A 698 24.96 2.66 20.49
N ARG A 699 24.16 3.71 20.25
CA ARG A 699 23.42 4.44 21.28
C ARG A 699 22.14 3.76 21.79
N TYR A 700 21.57 2.87 20.99
CA TYR A 700 20.17 2.45 21.13
C TYR A 700 20.06 0.94 21.39
N PRO A 701 20.49 0.45 22.58
CA PRO A 701 20.20 -0.93 22.95
C PRO A 701 18.69 -1.12 23.04
N VAL A 702 18.21 -2.26 22.54
CA VAL A 702 16.78 -2.59 22.52
C VAL A 702 16.37 -3.20 23.85
N ASN A 703 15.24 -2.76 24.40
CA ASN A 703 14.62 -3.34 25.58
C ASN A 703 13.35 -4.11 25.16
N PHE A 704 13.51 -5.41 24.88
CA PHE A 704 12.41 -6.31 24.54
C PHE A 704 11.54 -6.68 25.75
N MET A 705 12.01 -6.47 26.98
CA MET A 705 11.26 -6.79 28.20
C MET A 705 10.22 -5.72 28.54
N GLU A 706 10.54 -4.45 28.30
CA GLU A 706 9.65 -3.32 28.56
C GLU A 706 9.47 -2.43 27.31
N PRO A 707 8.97 -2.96 26.18
CA PRO A 707 8.86 -2.20 24.94
C PRO A 707 7.91 -1.00 25.03
N ARG A 708 7.04 -0.95 26.05
CA ARG A 708 6.10 0.17 26.26
C ARG A 708 6.63 1.34 27.08
N LYS A 709 7.71 1.18 27.86
CA LYS A 709 8.16 2.22 28.81
C LYS A 709 8.51 3.54 28.13
N THR A 710 9.19 3.45 26.99
CA THR A 710 9.60 4.59 26.14
C THR A 710 9.59 4.21 24.65
N GLY A 711 8.85 3.16 24.28
CA GLY A 711 9.00 2.48 22.98
C GLY A 711 10.15 1.47 22.91
N GLY A 712 10.91 1.27 24.01
CA GLY A 712 11.93 0.21 24.14
C GLY A 712 13.05 0.20 23.10
N ASN A 713 13.18 1.27 22.31
CA ASN A 713 13.98 1.31 21.08
C ASN A 713 13.66 0.18 20.08
N VAL A 714 12.46 -0.42 20.11
CA VAL A 714 12.11 -1.52 19.17
C VAL A 714 11.76 -1.02 17.77
N TRP A 715 11.57 0.29 17.62
CA TRP A 715 11.21 1.00 16.38
C TRP A 715 12.40 1.21 15.41
N GLN A 716 13.59 0.76 15.76
CA GLN A 716 14.82 0.99 14.98
C GLN A 716 14.84 0.23 13.65
N HIS A 717 15.34 0.88 12.59
CA HIS A 717 15.66 0.23 11.33
C HIS A 717 16.90 -0.67 11.45
N LEU A 718 17.09 -1.68 10.62
CA LEU A 718 16.10 -2.31 9.75
C LEU A 718 15.06 -3.07 10.58
N LYS A 719 13.78 -2.75 10.37
CA LYS A 719 12.65 -3.39 11.06
C LYS A 719 12.29 -4.65 10.30
N THR A 720 12.30 -5.80 10.97
CA THR A 720 11.79 -7.04 10.37
C THR A 720 10.92 -7.82 11.34
N PHE A 721 9.90 -8.51 10.81
CA PHE A 721 9.00 -9.34 11.61
C PHE A 721 8.30 -10.38 10.75
N LYS A 722 7.88 -11.49 11.35
CA LYS A 722 6.93 -12.41 10.70
C LYS A 722 5.59 -11.72 10.48
N LYS A 723 5.04 -11.85 9.27
CA LYS A 723 3.75 -11.24 8.89
C LYS A 723 2.63 -11.57 9.87
N TYR A 724 2.55 -12.80 10.38
CA TYR A 724 1.52 -13.18 11.35
C TYR A 724 1.52 -12.30 12.62
N LEU A 725 2.67 -11.75 13.04
CA LEU A 725 2.73 -10.84 14.19
C LEU A 725 2.01 -9.52 13.88
N PHE A 726 2.18 -9.00 12.66
CA PHE A 726 1.46 -7.82 12.21
C PHE A 726 -0.04 -8.10 12.06
N ASP A 727 -0.42 -9.21 11.43
CA ASP A 727 -1.82 -9.59 11.25
C ASP A 727 -2.55 -9.79 12.59
N SER A 728 -1.82 -10.15 13.64
CA SER A 728 -2.36 -10.32 15.00
C SER A 728 -2.72 -8.99 15.68
N ILE A 729 -2.19 -7.86 15.22
CA ILE A 729 -2.49 -6.55 15.78
C ILE A 729 -3.95 -6.18 15.44
N PRO A 730 -4.79 -5.81 16.41
CA PRO A 730 -6.13 -5.32 16.12
C PRO A 730 -6.08 -3.99 15.35
N LEU A 731 -6.93 -3.81 14.33
CA LEU A 731 -6.97 -2.59 13.49
C LEU A 731 -7.02 -1.28 14.29
N SER A 732 -7.68 -1.28 15.45
CA SER A 732 -7.78 -0.12 16.35
C SER A 732 -6.43 0.32 16.96
N TYR A 733 -5.37 -0.48 16.87
CA TYR A 733 -4.03 -0.10 17.32
C TYR A 733 -3.33 0.83 16.33
N PHE A 734 -3.75 0.83 15.06
CA PHE A 734 -3.23 1.70 14.01
C PHE A 734 -4.04 3.00 13.85
N MET A 735 -5.06 3.20 14.69
CA MET A 735 -6.01 4.30 14.61
C MET A 735 -6.09 5.03 15.95
N TYR A 736 -6.45 6.32 15.90
CA TYR A 736 -6.78 7.06 17.10
C TYR A 736 -8.06 6.54 17.74
N GLU A 737 -8.10 6.56 19.06
CA GLU A 737 -9.30 6.26 19.83
C GLU A 737 -10.26 7.43 19.80
N ASP A 738 -11.36 7.24 19.07
CA ASP A 738 -12.51 8.12 19.12
C ASP A 738 -13.70 7.30 19.63
N LYS A 739 -14.17 7.66 20.83
CA LYS A 739 -15.28 6.98 21.52
C LYS A 739 -16.60 7.18 20.80
N GLU A 740 -16.76 8.27 20.05
CA GLU A 740 -18.00 8.62 19.37
C GLU A 740 -18.03 8.10 17.92
N ALA A 741 -16.86 7.96 17.30
CA ALA A 741 -16.76 7.48 15.93
C ALA A 741 -16.80 5.95 15.80
N LYS A 742 -17.60 5.50 14.83
CA LYS A 742 -17.55 4.12 14.29
C LYS A 742 -16.12 3.81 13.82
N LEU A 743 -15.68 2.55 13.92
CA LEU A 743 -14.34 2.14 13.49
C LEU A 743 -14.03 2.59 12.05
N SER A 744 -15.00 2.51 11.14
CA SER A 744 -14.87 2.96 9.74
C SER A 744 -14.70 4.48 9.54
N LYS A 745 -14.85 5.27 10.60
CA LYS A 745 -14.73 6.73 10.62
C LYS A 745 -13.57 7.22 11.49
N ARG A 746 -12.88 6.31 12.19
CA ARG A 746 -11.71 6.66 13.00
C ARG A 746 -10.57 7.09 12.11
N LYS A 747 -9.74 7.99 12.63
CA LYS A 747 -8.55 8.48 11.93
C LYS A 747 -7.40 7.51 12.14
N TRP A 748 -6.66 7.26 11.07
CA TRP A 748 -5.37 6.57 11.16
C TRP A 748 -4.35 7.43 11.88
N ILE A 749 -3.43 6.79 12.59
CA ILE A 749 -2.27 7.47 13.18
C ILE A 749 -1.45 8.13 12.05
N GLU A 750 -1.18 9.43 12.14
CA GLU A 750 -0.48 10.16 11.07
C GLU A 750 1.05 10.16 11.21
N LYS A 751 1.59 9.82 12.38
CA LYS A 751 3.03 9.78 12.69
C LYS A 751 3.36 8.64 13.64
N CYS A 752 4.62 8.18 13.61
CA CYS A 752 5.11 7.09 14.47
C CYS A 752 4.48 5.73 14.17
N ASP A 753 4.31 5.44 12.87
CA ASP A 753 3.95 4.12 12.32
C ASP A 753 4.86 3.00 12.83
N ASP A 754 6.16 3.27 12.95
CA ASP A 754 7.16 2.41 13.55
C ASP A 754 6.83 2.00 15.00
N TYR A 755 6.34 2.92 15.84
CA TYR A 755 5.87 2.61 17.19
C TYR A 755 4.59 1.78 17.15
N ALA A 756 3.64 2.17 16.30
CA ALA A 756 2.33 1.51 16.20
C ALA A 756 2.47 0.03 15.78
N MET A 757 3.47 -0.29 14.96
CA MET A 757 3.80 -1.66 14.57
C MET A 757 4.73 -2.35 15.57
N MET A 758 5.91 -1.81 15.83
CA MET A 758 7.00 -2.56 16.47
C MET A 758 6.79 -2.75 17.97
N VAL A 759 6.12 -1.82 18.67
CA VAL A 759 5.82 -1.99 20.10
C VAL A 759 4.93 -3.22 20.34
N PRO A 760 3.74 -3.35 19.72
CA PRO A 760 2.94 -4.56 19.90
C PRO A 760 3.60 -5.82 19.33
N ILE A 761 4.34 -5.75 18.23
CA ILE A 761 5.09 -6.90 17.69
C ILE A 761 6.11 -7.41 18.71
N ALA A 762 6.90 -6.53 19.32
CA ALA A 762 7.88 -6.91 20.33
C ALA A 762 7.23 -7.54 21.57
N GLN A 763 6.02 -7.10 21.95
CA GLN A 763 5.27 -7.71 23.05
C GLN A 763 4.77 -9.13 22.73
N MET A 764 4.40 -9.38 21.47
CA MET A 764 3.87 -10.66 21.02
C MET A 764 4.95 -11.67 20.59
N SER A 765 6.14 -11.16 20.26
CA SER A 765 7.29 -11.95 19.83
C SER A 765 7.70 -12.98 20.88
N SER A 766 7.98 -14.19 20.40
CA SER A 766 8.49 -15.29 21.22
C SER A 766 10.01 -15.33 21.26
N SER A 767 10.68 -14.78 20.24
CA SER A 767 12.14 -14.78 20.13
C SER A 767 12.65 -13.52 19.42
N PRO A 768 12.55 -12.33 20.06
CA PRO A 768 13.01 -11.09 19.47
C PRO A 768 14.54 -10.97 19.52
N LEU A 769 15.14 -10.34 18.49
CA LEU A 769 16.60 -10.19 18.40
C LEU A 769 17.01 -8.79 17.92
N GLN A 770 18.08 -8.22 18.50
CA GLN A 770 18.77 -7.07 17.92
C GLN A 770 19.90 -7.54 17.01
N MET A 771 20.00 -6.99 15.79
CA MET A 771 21.07 -7.35 14.85
C MET A 771 22.46 -6.95 15.37
N ASP A 772 23.46 -7.71 14.96
CA ASP A 772 24.84 -7.60 15.46
C ASP A 772 25.64 -6.46 14.81
N PHE A 773 25.26 -6.06 13.58
CA PHE A 773 26.04 -5.15 12.73
C PHE A 773 25.18 -4.07 12.09
N ILE A 774 25.82 -2.95 11.77
CA ILE A 774 25.24 -1.88 10.95
C ILE A 774 25.04 -2.41 9.53
N ASN A 775 23.78 -2.52 9.13
CA ASN A 775 23.38 -3.03 7.81
C ASN A 775 22.36 -2.13 7.10
N TYR A 776 22.08 -0.95 7.65
CA TYR A 776 21.06 -0.05 7.16
C TYR A 776 21.57 1.40 7.16
N TYR A 777 21.46 2.07 6.03
CA TYR A 777 21.84 3.46 5.82
C TYR A 777 20.61 4.34 6.03
N TYR A 778 20.56 5.05 7.15
CA TYR A 778 19.41 5.87 7.54
C TYR A 778 19.68 7.35 7.29
N GLU A 779 19.01 7.89 6.28
CA GLU A 779 19.08 9.30 5.92
C GLU A 779 17.89 10.06 6.48
N ARG A 780 18.16 11.13 7.24
CA ARG A 780 17.11 11.98 7.81
C ARG A 780 17.22 13.40 7.27
N ASP A 781 16.09 13.96 6.87
CA ASP A 781 15.93 15.40 6.64
C ASP A 781 16.09 16.14 7.98
N TYR A 782 17.28 16.67 8.22
CA TYR A 782 17.63 17.32 9.49
C TYR A 782 16.87 18.63 9.70
N ASP A 783 16.56 19.36 8.63
CA ASP A 783 15.84 20.63 8.70
C ASP A 783 14.40 20.44 9.15
N LYS A 784 13.82 19.25 8.90
CA LYS A 784 12.47 18.88 9.35
C LYS A 784 12.45 18.06 10.63
N LYS A 785 13.55 17.98 11.39
CA LYS A 785 13.65 17.10 12.56
C LYS A 785 12.56 17.35 13.62
N ASP A 786 12.20 18.61 13.82
CA ASP A 786 11.21 19.07 14.81
C ASP A 786 9.81 19.25 14.22
N ALA A 787 9.64 18.98 12.92
CA ALA A 787 8.32 19.07 12.28
C ALA A 787 7.35 18.08 12.93
N ASN A 788 6.14 18.59 13.23
CA ASN A 788 5.02 17.84 13.82
C ASN A 788 5.36 17.19 15.18
N ARG A 789 6.22 17.82 15.99
CA ARG A 789 6.64 17.26 17.29
C ARG A 789 5.45 16.96 18.21
N GLU A 790 4.50 17.89 18.35
CA GLU A 790 3.30 17.70 19.18
C GLU A 790 2.47 16.50 18.71
N LEU A 791 2.23 16.38 17.40
CA LEU A 791 1.53 15.23 16.81
C LEU A 791 2.28 13.91 17.05
N LYS A 792 3.62 13.90 16.97
CA LYS A 792 4.43 12.71 17.28
C LYS A 792 4.31 12.33 18.76
N GLU A 793 4.42 13.29 19.66
CA GLU A 793 4.31 13.07 21.11
C GLU A 793 2.89 12.58 21.48
N GLN A 794 1.85 13.15 20.87
CA GLN A 794 0.47 12.68 21.00
C GLN A 794 0.31 11.23 20.50
N ALA A 795 0.78 10.93 19.29
CA ALA A 795 0.70 9.60 18.71
C ALA A 795 1.43 8.56 19.57
N ILE A 796 2.66 8.85 20.00
CA ILE A 796 3.44 7.96 20.88
C ILE A 796 2.69 7.73 22.19
N LYS A 797 2.22 8.80 22.85
CA LYS A 797 1.46 8.67 24.10
C LYS A 797 0.29 7.73 23.93
N GLU A 798 -0.52 7.94 22.90
CA GLU A 798 -1.71 7.11 22.68
C GLU A 798 -1.36 5.66 22.36
N ILE A 799 -0.37 5.40 21.50
CA ILE A 799 0.09 4.04 21.18
C ILE A 799 0.52 3.30 22.46
N LEU A 800 1.28 3.97 23.32
CA LEU A 800 1.81 3.38 24.55
C LEU A 800 0.71 3.16 25.62
N GLU A 801 -0.34 3.99 25.62
CA GLU A 801 -1.52 3.86 26.49
C GLU A 801 -2.50 2.75 26.07
N LYS A 802 -2.43 2.25 24.83
CA LYS A 802 -3.25 1.09 24.39
C LYS A 802 -2.96 -0.15 25.26
N PRO A 803 -3.92 -1.07 25.45
CA PRO A 803 -3.69 -2.29 26.21
C PRO A 803 -2.47 -3.07 25.71
N PRO A 804 -1.64 -3.66 26.60
CA PRO A 804 -0.52 -4.47 26.17
C PRO A 804 -1.00 -5.77 25.50
N LEU A 805 -0.32 -6.16 24.42
CA LEU A 805 -0.45 -7.49 23.83
C LEU A 805 0.58 -8.45 24.44
N SER A 806 0.47 -9.73 24.11
CA SER A 806 1.31 -10.82 24.62
C SER A 806 1.44 -11.96 23.59
N PRO A 807 2.35 -12.92 23.79
CA PRO A 807 2.45 -14.08 22.88
C PRO A 807 1.16 -14.91 22.74
N LYS A 808 0.19 -14.76 23.66
CA LYS A 808 -1.12 -15.43 23.59
C LYS A 808 -2.08 -14.78 22.59
N ASP A 809 -1.80 -13.54 22.19
CA ASP A 809 -2.60 -12.77 21.25
C ASP A 809 -2.22 -13.06 19.78
N VAL A 810 -1.17 -13.85 19.56
CA VAL A 810 -0.71 -14.25 18.22
C VAL A 810 -1.73 -15.18 17.55
N VAL A 811 -2.12 -14.84 16.34
CA VAL A 811 -3.05 -15.61 15.50
C VAL A 811 -2.40 -15.96 14.16
N LYS A 812 -2.40 -17.25 13.81
CA LYS A 812 -2.02 -17.76 12.50
C LYS A 812 -3.27 -18.32 11.80
N GLY A 813 -3.97 -17.47 11.06
CA GLY A 813 -5.23 -17.81 10.39
C GLY A 813 -6.42 -17.00 10.88
N ARG A 814 -7.63 -17.60 10.92
CA ARG A 814 -8.84 -16.89 11.33
C ARG A 814 -8.73 -16.45 12.80
N LYS A 815 -9.03 -15.17 13.05
CA LYS A 815 -9.10 -14.63 14.41
C LYS A 815 -10.31 -15.19 15.16
N LYS A 816 -10.10 -15.46 16.45
CA LYS A 816 -11.18 -15.82 17.37
C LYS A 816 -11.77 -14.56 17.96
N PHE A 817 -13.06 -14.34 17.72
CA PHE A 817 -13.80 -13.19 18.20
C PHE A 817 -14.64 -13.57 19.43
N LEU A 818 -14.62 -12.70 20.43
CA LEU A 818 -15.49 -12.80 21.61
C LEU A 818 -16.59 -11.76 21.52
N SER A 819 -17.76 -12.06 22.08
CA SER A 819 -18.84 -11.09 22.21
C SER A 819 -18.37 -9.91 23.05
N ASN A 820 -18.59 -8.69 22.56
CA ASN A 820 -18.37 -7.50 23.36
C ASN A 820 -19.45 -7.43 24.43
N LEU A 821 -19.03 -7.57 25.69
CA LEU A 821 -19.98 -7.56 26.80
C LEU A 821 -20.42 -6.14 27.17
N ASP A 822 -19.77 -5.08 26.68
CA ASP A 822 -20.15 -3.69 27.00
C ASP A 822 -21.15 -3.09 26.00
N MET A 823 -21.50 -3.82 24.94
CA MET A 823 -22.43 -3.38 23.91
C MET A 823 -23.53 -4.41 23.68
N ILE A 824 -24.72 -3.94 23.33
CA ILE A 824 -25.87 -4.81 23.08
C ILE A 824 -26.72 -4.30 21.90
N GLU A 825 -27.18 -5.23 21.08
CA GLU A 825 -28.16 -5.05 20.02
C GLU A 825 -29.50 -5.67 20.44
N ILE A 826 -30.53 -4.84 20.60
CA ILE A 826 -31.87 -5.25 20.99
C ILE A 826 -32.77 -5.26 19.74
N ASP A 827 -33.13 -6.45 19.26
CA ASP A 827 -34.11 -6.63 18.19
C ASP A 827 -35.53 -6.52 18.80
N ILE A 828 -36.06 -5.30 18.87
CA ILE A 828 -37.35 -5.01 19.54
C ILE A 828 -38.57 -5.49 18.74
N THR A 829 -38.43 -5.69 17.43
CA THR A 829 -39.47 -6.23 16.53
C THR A 829 -38.83 -6.93 15.35
N PHE A 830 -39.48 -7.95 14.79
CA PHE A 830 -39.12 -8.55 13.50
C PHE A 830 -40.01 -8.10 12.35
N GLU A 831 -41.00 -7.25 12.62
CA GLU A 831 -41.84 -6.64 11.60
C GLU A 831 -41.01 -5.68 10.74
N CYS A 832 -41.19 -5.72 9.41
CA CYS A 832 -40.42 -4.89 8.49
C CYS A 832 -41.25 -4.50 7.27
N ASN A 833 -41.29 -3.20 6.97
CA ASN A 833 -41.96 -2.63 5.80
C ASN A 833 -41.12 -2.72 4.51
N LEU A 834 -39.80 -2.92 4.60
CA LEU A 834 -38.91 -2.90 3.43
C LEU A 834 -38.48 -4.29 2.95
N LYS A 835 -38.45 -5.29 3.84
CA LYS A 835 -38.13 -6.70 3.51
C LYS A 835 -36.88 -6.85 2.63
N CYS A 836 -35.76 -6.31 3.10
CA CYS A 836 -34.51 -6.26 2.32
C CYS A 836 -34.04 -7.65 1.88
N LYS A 837 -33.54 -7.75 0.64
CA LYS A 837 -32.83 -8.94 0.16
C LYS A 837 -31.55 -9.13 0.98
N GLY A 838 -31.24 -10.38 1.36
CA GLY A 838 -30.07 -10.69 2.19
C GLY A 838 -30.12 -10.15 3.63
N CYS A 839 -31.30 -9.80 4.15
CA CYS A 839 -31.45 -9.35 5.54
C CYS A 839 -30.95 -10.43 6.52
N ASN A 840 -30.02 -10.06 7.42
CA ASN A 840 -29.49 -10.97 8.45
C ASN A 840 -30.47 -11.25 9.61
N ARG A 841 -31.66 -10.65 9.58
CA ARG A 841 -32.82 -11.01 10.42
C ARG A 841 -33.85 -11.82 9.63
N SER A 842 -33.58 -12.15 8.37
CA SER A 842 -34.48 -12.94 7.51
C SER A 842 -35.90 -12.38 7.32
N CYS A 843 -36.19 -11.12 7.67
CA CYS A 843 -37.56 -10.57 7.64
C CYS A 843 -38.24 -10.59 6.24
N GLY A 844 -37.45 -10.72 5.17
CA GLY A 844 -37.98 -10.87 3.80
C GLY A 844 -38.43 -12.28 3.44
N TYR A 845 -37.78 -13.32 4.00
CA TYR A 845 -38.05 -14.73 3.70
C TYR A 845 -38.83 -15.45 4.81
N ALA A 846 -38.71 -14.96 6.05
CA ALA A 846 -39.38 -15.44 7.24
C ALA A 846 -39.97 -14.23 8.01
N PRO A 847 -41.03 -13.59 7.45
CA PRO A 847 -41.69 -12.45 8.10
C PRO A 847 -42.35 -12.87 9.41
N SER A 848 -42.40 -11.95 10.37
CA SER A 848 -43.03 -12.15 11.68
C SER A 848 -43.48 -10.80 12.24
N THR A 849 -44.56 -10.81 13.03
CA THR A 849 -45.04 -9.67 13.84
C THR A 849 -44.53 -9.73 15.28
N ASP A 850 -43.65 -10.68 15.57
CA ASP A 850 -43.03 -10.83 16.88
C ASP A 850 -42.29 -9.56 17.30
N GLY A 851 -42.54 -9.12 18.53
CA GLY A 851 -41.86 -8.00 19.17
C GLY A 851 -41.67 -8.24 20.66
N MET A 852 -40.79 -7.47 21.27
CA MET A 852 -40.57 -7.48 22.72
C MET A 852 -41.66 -6.70 23.43
N MET A 853 -42.10 -7.16 24.59
CA MET A 853 -43.01 -6.40 25.44
C MET A 853 -42.24 -5.36 26.26
N ILE A 854 -42.94 -4.33 26.75
CA ILE A 854 -42.34 -3.33 27.65
C ILE A 854 -41.73 -3.98 28.89
N ASP A 855 -42.33 -5.06 29.39
CA ASP A 855 -41.81 -5.81 30.53
C ASP A 855 -40.50 -6.54 30.22
N ASP A 856 -40.25 -6.94 28.97
CA ASP A 856 -38.95 -7.49 28.57
C ASP A 856 -37.85 -6.43 28.64
N ILE A 857 -38.16 -5.18 28.22
CA ILE A 857 -37.24 -4.05 28.32
C ILE A 857 -36.96 -3.69 29.78
N ARG A 858 -38.01 -3.65 30.63
CA ARG A 858 -37.84 -3.40 32.07
C ARG A 858 -37.07 -4.51 32.77
N ARG A 859 -37.29 -5.77 32.39
CA ARG A 859 -36.50 -6.91 32.88
C ARG A 859 -35.02 -6.73 32.52
N PHE A 860 -34.71 -6.38 31.27
CA PHE A 860 -33.35 -6.07 30.84
C PHE A 860 -32.71 -4.95 31.68
N ILE A 861 -33.44 -3.86 31.94
CA ILE A 861 -32.97 -2.74 32.77
C ILE A 861 -32.74 -3.18 34.22
N SER A 862 -33.71 -3.90 34.80
CA SER A 862 -33.64 -4.39 36.17
C SER A 862 -32.45 -5.33 36.36
N GLU A 863 -32.27 -6.32 35.49
CA GLU A 863 -31.12 -7.22 35.51
C GLU A 863 -29.81 -6.44 35.35
N SER A 864 -29.76 -5.48 34.41
CA SER A 864 -28.58 -4.66 34.21
C SER A 864 -28.21 -3.88 35.48
N LYS A 865 -29.18 -3.32 36.21
CA LYS A 865 -28.91 -2.64 37.50
C LYS A 865 -28.49 -3.61 38.61
N ILE A 866 -29.17 -4.75 38.72
CA ILE A 866 -28.89 -5.78 39.75
C ILE A 866 -27.45 -6.28 39.63
N PHE A 867 -26.96 -6.49 38.40
CA PHE A 867 -25.62 -6.99 38.14
C PHE A 867 -24.58 -5.88 37.89
N ASP A 868 -24.90 -4.63 38.25
CA ASP A 868 -24.09 -3.42 38.00
C ASP A 868 -23.55 -3.32 36.56
N LYS A 869 -24.33 -3.79 35.59
CA LYS A 869 -23.94 -3.84 34.19
C LYS A 869 -24.13 -2.50 33.51
N LYS A 870 -23.03 -1.79 33.28
CA LYS A 870 -22.96 -0.50 32.59
C LYS A 870 -22.67 -0.70 31.10
N TRP A 871 -23.67 -0.46 30.26
CA TRP A 871 -23.55 -0.57 28.81
C TRP A 871 -22.91 0.71 28.24
N LYS A 872 -21.94 0.55 27.33
CA LYS A 872 -21.41 1.69 26.56
C LYS A 872 -22.39 2.10 25.46
N LEU A 873 -22.99 1.10 24.80
CA LEU A 873 -23.91 1.30 23.68
C LEU A 873 -25.07 0.31 23.76
N ILE A 874 -26.29 0.84 23.70
CA ILE A 874 -27.52 0.08 23.50
C ILE A 874 -28.04 0.40 22.10
N ASN A 875 -27.97 -0.56 21.19
CA ASN A 875 -28.40 -0.41 19.81
C ASN A 875 -29.81 -0.99 19.66
N ILE A 876 -30.78 -0.17 19.26
CA ILE A 876 -32.18 -0.54 19.08
C ILE A 876 -32.44 -0.79 17.60
N LEU A 877 -32.81 -2.03 17.26
CA LEU A 877 -33.02 -2.48 15.89
C LEU A 877 -33.99 -3.67 15.81
N GLY A 878 -33.89 -4.46 14.74
CA GLY A 878 -34.80 -5.57 14.42
C GLY A 878 -35.10 -5.63 12.93
N GLY A 879 -36.36 -5.85 12.58
CA GLY A 879 -36.88 -5.65 11.22
C GLY A 879 -36.86 -4.16 10.84
N GLU A 880 -37.88 -3.42 11.25
CA GLU A 880 -37.90 -1.96 11.28
C GLU A 880 -38.34 -1.51 12.68
N PRO A 881 -37.44 -0.99 13.53
CA PRO A 881 -37.75 -0.69 14.93
C PRO A 881 -38.91 0.31 15.09
N THR A 882 -39.11 1.25 14.16
CA THR A 882 -40.20 2.23 14.27
C THR A 882 -41.60 1.63 14.06
N LEU A 883 -41.71 0.37 13.60
CA LEU A 883 -43.00 -0.33 13.49
C LEU A 883 -43.44 -0.94 14.82
N HIS A 884 -42.56 -1.03 15.81
CA HIS A 884 -42.97 -1.49 17.13
C HIS A 884 -44.00 -0.52 17.73
N LYS A 885 -45.15 -1.05 18.18
CA LYS A 885 -46.27 -0.25 18.71
C LYS A 885 -45.86 0.71 19.83
N ASP A 886 -44.89 0.30 20.65
CA ASP A 886 -44.36 1.07 21.78
C ASP A 886 -42.99 1.70 21.50
N PHE A 887 -42.59 1.92 20.24
CA PHE A 887 -41.23 2.36 19.87
C PHE A 887 -40.71 3.55 20.69
N LEU A 888 -41.42 4.69 20.67
CA LEU A 888 -40.99 5.89 21.43
C LEU A 888 -41.00 5.64 22.94
N ARG A 889 -41.94 4.81 23.42
CA ARG A 889 -42.04 4.46 24.83
C ARG A 889 -40.87 3.60 25.30
N ILE A 890 -40.39 2.67 24.46
CA ILE A 890 -39.17 1.89 24.73
C ILE A 890 -37.96 2.81 24.85
N ILE A 891 -37.80 3.76 23.92
CA ILE A 891 -36.71 4.74 23.95
C ILE A 891 -36.78 5.60 25.23
N GLU A 892 -37.96 6.09 25.58
CA GLU A 892 -38.18 6.85 26.82
C GLU A 892 -37.80 6.04 28.06
N ILE A 893 -38.22 4.77 28.13
CA ILE A 893 -37.90 3.86 29.25
C ILE A 893 -36.39 3.65 29.36
N LEU A 894 -35.70 3.38 28.25
CA LEU A 894 -34.24 3.23 28.27
C LEU A 894 -33.53 4.51 28.72
N GLN A 895 -33.95 5.68 28.24
CA GLN A 895 -33.38 6.96 28.67
C GLN A 895 -33.62 7.19 30.17
N ARG A 896 -34.87 7.16 30.62
CA ARG A 896 -35.22 7.56 32.00
C ARG A 896 -34.90 6.48 33.02
N GLU A 897 -35.32 5.25 32.76
CA GLU A 897 -35.21 4.14 33.70
C GLU A 897 -33.83 3.49 33.70
N TYR A 898 -32.96 3.71 32.70
CA TYR A 898 -31.58 3.18 32.71
C TYR A 898 -30.51 4.28 32.65
N VAL A 899 -30.50 5.13 31.61
CA VAL A 899 -29.41 6.10 31.42
C VAL A 899 -29.40 7.16 32.52
N ASP A 900 -30.51 7.87 32.71
CA ASP A 900 -30.59 8.97 33.68
C ASP A 900 -30.41 8.49 35.12
N SER A 901 -30.93 7.31 35.44
CA SER A 901 -30.97 6.77 36.81
C SER A 901 -29.79 5.87 37.19
N PHE A 902 -28.97 5.43 36.24
CA PHE A 902 -27.92 4.44 36.52
C PHE A 902 -26.61 4.65 35.75
N CYS A 903 -26.64 4.88 34.43
CA CYS A 903 -25.42 5.04 33.63
C CYS A 903 -25.53 6.14 32.56
N GLN A 904 -25.21 7.38 32.95
CA GLN A 904 -25.39 8.58 32.13
C GLN A 904 -24.52 8.63 30.87
N ASP A 905 -23.43 7.87 30.82
CA ASP A 905 -22.51 7.80 29.66
C ASP A 905 -22.99 6.82 28.58
N THR A 906 -24.06 6.06 28.84
CA THR A 906 -24.60 5.11 27.86
C THR A 906 -25.18 5.85 26.66
N ILE A 907 -24.84 5.41 25.45
CA ILE A 907 -25.48 5.87 24.21
C ILE A 907 -26.59 4.92 23.81
N ILE A 908 -27.76 5.46 23.47
CA ILE A 908 -28.85 4.70 22.83
C ILE A 908 -28.82 5.02 21.34
N GLN A 909 -28.58 4.03 20.49
CA GLN A 909 -28.56 4.23 19.04
C GLN A 909 -29.74 3.54 18.38
N VAL A 910 -30.45 4.22 17.48
CA VAL A 910 -31.53 3.62 16.69
C VAL A 910 -31.04 3.32 15.27
N VAL A 911 -31.17 2.08 14.82
CA VAL A 911 -30.84 1.64 13.45
C VAL A 911 -32.13 1.37 12.68
N SER A 912 -32.60 2.38 11.97
CA SER A 912 -33.81 2.33 11.15
C SER A 912 -33.49 2.28 9.65
N ASN A 913 -34.37 1.67 8.86
CA ASN A 913 -34.30 1.74 7.40
C ASN A 913 -34.71 3.10 6.85
N GLY A 914 -35.37 3.96 7.64
CA GLY A 914 -35.73 5.33 7.22
C GLY A 914 -36.57 5.41 5.94
N PHE A 915 -37.24 4.34 5.53
CA PHE A 915 -37.81 4.21 4.19
C PHE A 915 -39.07 5.07 4.01
N THR A 916 -39.92 5.15 5.04
CA THR A 916 -41.18 5.90 4.98
C THR A 916 -41.08 7.26 5.66
N LYS A 917 -41.97 8.20 5.31
CA LYS A 917 -42.08 9.51 5.97
C LYS A 917 -42.34 9.35 7.48
N GLN A 918 -43.22 8.42 7.84
CA GLN A 918 -43.56 8.13 9.23
C GLN A 918 -42.35 7.61 10.01
N THR A 919 -41.60 6.66 9.45
CA THR A 919 -40.35 6.16 10.04
C THR A 919 -39.35 7.30 10.31
N LYS A 920 -39.14 8.19 9.32
CA LYS A 920 -38.24 9.34 9.49
C LYS A 920 -38.70 10.29 10.59
N GLU A 921 -40.00 10.52 10.71
CA GLU A 921 -40.59 11.39 11.74
C GLU A 921 -40.41 10.78 13.14
N LEU A 922 -40.67 9.48 13.29
CA LEU A 922 -40.44 8.76 14.56
C LEU A 922 -38.96 8.78 14.97
N CYS A 923 -38.03 8.64 14.02
CA CYS A 923 -36.60 8.79 14.30
C CYS A 923 -36.25 10.21 14.81
N LYS A 924 -36.79 11.27 14.20
CA LYS A 924 -36.58 12.64 14.66
C LYS A 924 -37.11 12.86 16.09
N GLN A 925 -38.27 12.29 16.40
CA GLN A 925 -38.84 12.36 17.74
C GLN A 925 -37.98 11.61 18.76
N ALA A 926 -37.44 10.45 18.38
CA ALA A 926 -36.51 9.70 19.24
C ALA A 926 -35.20 10.46 19.50
N GLU A 927 -34.69 11.24 18.53
CA GLU A 927 -33.47 12.05 18.68
C GLU A 927 -33.62 13.22 19.66
N LEU A 928 -34.84 13.56 20.09
CA LEU A 928 -35.07 14.58 21.12
C LEU A 928 -34.64 14.13 22.53
N PHE A 929 -34.45 12.82 22.75
CA PHE A 929 -33.94 12.30 24.01
C PHE A 929 -32.42 12.48 24.10
N LYS A 930 -31.94 12.93 25.28
CA LYS A 930 -30.57 13.42 25.50
C LYS A 930 -29.46 12.47 25.00
N ASN A 931 -29.58 11.17 25.24
CA ASN A 931 -28.55 10.18 24.92
C ASN A 931 -28.88 9.34 23.67
N VAL A 932 -29.90 9.74 22.90
CA VAL A 932 -30.34 9.01 21.72
C VAL A 932 -29.70 9.58 20.47
N ARG A 933 -29.20 8.70 19.59
CA ARG A 933 -28.70 9.07 18.26
C ARG A 933 -29.28 8.16 17.18
N ILE A 934 -29.49 8.72 15.99
CA ILE A 934 -29.98 7.97 14.83
C ILE A 934 -28.81 7.56 13.92
N ASP A 935 -28.74 6.29 13.55
CA ASP A 935 -27.82 5.85 12.49
C ASP A 935 -28.37 6.20 11.11
N TYR A 936 -28.27 7.47 10.70
CA TYR A 936 -28.69 7.88 9.36
C TYR A 936 -27.98 7.10 8.22
N GLY A 937 -26.82 6.50 8.51
CA GLY A 937 -26.11 5.63 7.58
C GLY A 937 -26.76 4.26 7.34
N SER A 938 -27.84 3.91 8.06
CA SER A 938 -28.64 2.70 7.81
C SER A 938 -29.88 2.95 6.97
N PHE A 939 -30.16 4.20 6.59
CA PHE A 939 -31.32 4.55 5.78
C PHE A 939 -31.20 3.95 4.37
N LYS A 940 -32.33 3.52 3.82
CA LYS A 940 -32.43 2.80 2.56
C LYS A 940 -33.48 3.44 1.67
N THR A 941 -33.21 3.42 0.37
CA THR A 941 -34.13 3.90 -0.68
C THR A 941 -34.77 2.77 -1.47
N LYS A 942 -34.24 1.55 -1.35
CA LYS A 942 -34.70 0.32 -2.02
C LYS A 942 -34.42 -0.90 -1.13
N ASN A 943 -35.09 -2.01 -1.39
CA ASN A 943 -34.90 -3.27 -0.64
C ASN A 943 -33.63 -4.05 -1.05
N LEU A 944 -32.99 -3.69 -2.16
CA LEU A 944 -31.70 -4.23 -2.59
C LEU A 944 -30.58 -3.33 -2.07
N VAL A 945 -29.75 -3.84 -1.15
CA VAL A 945 -28.60 -3.10 -0.62
C VAL A 945 -27.32 -3.65 -1.21
N ASP A 946 -26.63 -2.83 -2.01
CA ASP A 946 -25.58 -3.27 -2.92
C ASP A 946 -24.31 -3.81 -2.23
N TYR A 947 -24.12 -3.55 -0.93
CA TYR A 947 -22.96 -3.97 -0.12
C TYR A 947 -23.33 -4.97 0.98
N PHE A 948 -24.55 -5.53 0.96
CA PHE A 948 -24.90 -6.59 1.89
C PHE A 948 -24.06 -7.83 1.64
N THR A 949 -23.73 -8.51 2.74
CA THR A 949 -23.14 -9.85 2.66
C THR A 949 -24.26 -10.84 2.32
N PRO A 950 -24.03 -11.86 1.46
CA PRO A 950 -25.01 -12.90 1.18
C PRO A 950 -25.26 -13.78 2.43
N PHE A 951 -26.04 -13.27 3.37
CA PHE A 951 -26.33 -13.92 4.65
C PHE A 951 -26.87 -15.35 4.50
N ASN A 952 -27.70 -15.58 3.48
CA ASN A 952 -28.32 -16.87 3.20
C ASN A 952 -27.40 -17.85 2.44
N ASN A 953 -26.11 -17.56 2.31
CA ASN A 953 -25.09 -18.48 1.78
C ASN A 953 -24.39 -19.18 2.96
N ALA A 954 -25.02 -20.22 3.51
CA ALA A 954 -24.53 -20.89 4.71
C ALA A 954 -23.16 -21.58 4.47
N PRO A 955 -22.16 -21.41 5.35
CA PRO A 955 -20.88 -22.09 5.22
C PRO A 955 -20.97 -23.61 5.36
N ILE A 956 -21.95 -24.16 6.10
CA ILE A 956 -22.12 -25.63 6.21
C ILE A 956 -22.38 -26.32 4.86
N ASP A 957 -22.91 -25.59 3.88
CA ASP A 957 -23.17 -26.09 2.53
C ASP A 957 -21.94 -25.98 1.61
N ASP A 958 -20.79 -25.48 2.10
CA ASP A 958 -19.57 -25.27 1.33
C ASP A 958 -18.44 -26.19 1.84
N ILE A 959 -17.86 -26.98 0.93
CA ILE A 959 -16.79 -27.94 1.25
C ILE A 959 -15.56 -27.27 1.87
N ASN A 960 -15.29 -25.99 1.54
CA ASN A 960 -14.16 -25.25 2.10
C ASN A 960 -14.32 -24.92 3.59
N PHE A 961 -15.53 -25.08 4.13
CA PHE A 961 -15.88 -24.76 5.53
C PHE A 961 -16.30 -26.01 6.33
N LYS A 962 -16.08 -27.21 5.80
CA LYS A 962 -16.45 -28.46 6.47
C LYS A 962 -15.80 -28.63 7.85
N ASP A 963 -14.54 -28.23 7.97
CA ASP A 963 -13.71 -28.38 9.19
C ASP A 963 -13.48 -27.01 9.88
N ALA A 964 -14.28 -26.00 9.55
CA ALA A 964 -14.12 -24.66 10.11
C ALA A 964 -14.51 -24.63 11.59
N ASP A 965 -13.68 -23.99 12.42
CA ASP A 965 -14.05 -23.70 13.81
C ASP A 965 -15.08 -22.55 13.85
N TYR A 966 -16.36 -22.91 13.85
CA TYR A 966 -17.45 -21.96 13.96
C TYR A 966 -17.48 -21.20 15.30
N SER A 967 -16.78 -21.70 16.34
CA SER A 967 -16.64 -20.99 17.62
C SER A 967 -15.78 -19.74 17.51
N ALA A 968 -15.00 -19.60 16.42
CA ALA A 968 -14.18 -18.42 16.15
C ALA A 968 -15.01 -17.17 15.84
N ALA A 969 -16.28 -17.31 15.44
CA ALA A 969 -17.17 -16.19 15.11
C ALA A 969 -16.58 -15.21 14.07
N CYS A 970 -17.02 -13.94 14.09
CA CYS A 970 -16.48 -12.85 13.25
C CYS A 970 -16.57 -11.52 14.00
N TRP A 971 -15.97 -10.46 13.45
CA TRP A 971 -15.93 -9.11 14.03
C TRP A 971 -17.28 -8.57 14.53
N VAL A 972 -18.41 -9.00 13.96
CA VAL A 972 -19.76 -8.61 14.39
C VAL A 972 -19.96 -8.87 15.89
N ALA A 973 -19.45 -9.98 16.42
CA ALA A 973 -19.54 -10.28 17.85
C ALA A 973 -18.80 -9.26 18.73
N SER A 974 -17.57 -8.91 18.34
CA SER A 974 -16.72 -8.00 19.11
C SER A 974 -17.04 -6.51 18.90
N TYR A 975 -17.75 -6.17 17.82
CA TYR A 975 -18.10 -4.80 17.48
C TYR A 975 -19.55 -4.45 17.79
N CYS A 976 -20.52 -5.31 17.46
CA CYS A 976 -21.93 -5.05 17.77
C CYS A 976 -22.30 -5.51 19.19
N GLY A 977 -21.58 -6.47 19.75
CA GLY A 977 -21.81 -7.00 21.09
C GLY A 977 -22.90 -8.07 21.14
N LEU A 978 -23.51 -8.20 22.32
CA LEU A 978 -24.56 -9.21 22.58
C LEU A 978 -25.83 -8.92 21.77
N GLY A 979 -26.56 -9.96 21.41
CA GLY A 979 -27.92 -9.84 20.88
C GLY A 979 -28.94 -10.03 21.99
N LEU A 980 -30.04 -9.29 21.96
CA LEU A 980 -31.22 -9.51 22.81
C LEU A 980 -32.48 -9.44 21.95
N ASN A 981 -33.38 -10.40 22.12
CA ASN A 981 -34.73 -10.36 21.57
C ASN A 981 -35.70 -11.06 22.53
N LYS A 982 -36.97 -11.26 22.14
CA LYS A 982 -37.98 -11.90 22.98
C LYS A 982 -37.60 -13.30 23.51
N ASN A 983 -36.69 -14.01 22.84
CA ASN A 983 -36.25 -15.36 23.22
C ASN A 983 -35.05 -15.35 24.20
N GLY A 984 -34.44 -14.20 24.50
CA GLY A 984 -33.33 -14.06 25.43
C GLY A 984 -32.06 -13.45 24.82
N TYR A 985 -30.93 -13.62 25.50
CA TYR A 985 -29.61 -13.12 25.13
C TYR A 985 -28.86 -14.10 24.22
N TYR A 986 -28.13 -13.55 23.24
CA TYR A 986 -27.35 -14.29 22.25
C TYR A 986 -25.93 -13.71 22.13
N ALA A 987 -25.01 -14.53 21.61
CA ALA A 987 -23.62 -14.13 21.42
C ALA A 987 -23.43 -13.03 20.37
N CYS A 988 -24.38 -12.89 19.44
CA CYS A 988 -24.61 -11.68 18.65
C CYS A 988 -26.06 -11.68 18.18
N SER A 989 -26.58 -10.53 17.73
CA SER A 989 -27.94 -10.40 17.22
C SER A 989 -28.27 -11.32 16.03
N VAL A 990 -27.28 -11.61 15.18
CA VAL A 990 -27.46 -12.52 14.04
C VAL A 990 -27.75 -13.96 14.50
N CYS A 991 -27.15 -14.39 15.62
CA CYS A 991 -27.49 -15.69 16.23
C CYS A 991 -28.97 -15.73 16.63
N GLY A 992 -29.47 -14.67 17.27
CA GLY A 992 -30.88 -14.55 17.63
C GLY A 992 -31.82 -14.51 16.42
N GLY A 993 -31.39 -13.84 15.34
CA GLY A 993 -32.10 -13.84 14.06
C GLY A 993 -32.21 -15.22 13.42
N ILE A 994 -31.15 -16.03 13.49
CA ILE A 994 -31.14 -17.43 13.00
C ILE A 994 -32.02 -18.30 13.90
N ASP A 995 -31.84 -18.25 15.23
CA ASP A 995 -32.61 -19.05 16.19
C ASP A 995 -34.12 -18.83 16.06
N ARG A 996 -34.54 -17.57 15.82
CA ARG A 996 -35.95 -17.24 15.56
C ARG A 996 -36.52 -18.05 14.40
N VAL A 997 -35.81 -18.11 13.29
CA VAL A 997 -36.29 -18.81 12.08
C VAL A 997 -36.24 -20.33 12.27
N LEU A 998 -35.28 -20.83 13.06
CA LEU A 998 -35.20 -22.25 13.40
C LEU A 998 -36.24 -22.70 14.44
N GLY A 999 -36.87 -21.77 15.18
CA GLY A 999 -37.80 -22.07 16.26
C GLY A 999 -37.13 -22.70 17.50
N GLY A 1000 -35.84 -22.47 17.70
CA GLY A 1000 -35.04 -23.17 18.72
C GLY A 1000 -35.21 -22.65 20.16
N ASN A 1001 -35.59 -21.38 20.34
CA ASN A 1001 -35.71 -20.68 21.62
C ASN A 1001 -34.44 -20.81 22.52
N LYS A 1002 -33.26 -20.82 21.89
CA LYS A 1002 -31.97 -21.11 22.55
C LYS A 1002 -31.34 -19.92 23.28
N GLY A 1003 -31.97 -18.75 23.25
CA GLY A 1003 -31.47 -17.57 23.95
C GLY A 1003 -31.29 -17.81 25.46
N ILE A 1004 -30.16 -17.32 26.00
CA ILE A 1004 -29.85 -17.34 27.43
C ILE A 1004 -30.89 -16.47 28.15
N LYS A 1005 -31.54 -16.96 29.20
CA LYS A 1005 -32.77 -16.33 29.70
C LYS A 1005 -32.52 -15.13 30.58
N THR A 1006 -31.38 -15.09 31.28
CA THR A 1006 -31.02 -14.00 32.19
C THR A 1006 -29.59 -13.52 31.96
N LEU A 1007 -29.32 -12.25 32.24
CA LEU A 1007 -27.98 -11.66 32.17
C LEU A 1007 -26.97 -12.41 33.07
N LYS A 1008 -27.43 -12.93 34.20
CA LYS A 1008 -26.63 -13.70 35.18
C LYS A 1008 -26.00 -14.95 34.57
N GLU A 1009 -26.71 -15.60 33.67
CA GLU A 1009 -26.31 -16.88 33.08
C GLU A 1009 -25.29 -16.70 31.96
N ILE A 1010 -25.02 -15.48 31.50
CA ILE A 1010 -24.08 -15.23 30.41
C ILE A 1010 -22.66 -15.61 30.85
N THR A 1011 -22.04 -16.53 30.11
CA THR A 1011 -20.67 -17.00 30.34
C THR A 1011 -19.93 -17.08 29.02
N THR A 1012 -18.60 -17.00 29.03
CA THR A 1012 -17.82 -17.17 27.78
C THR A 1012 -18.15 -18.49 27.07
N GLN A 1013 -18.45 -19.56 27.84
CA GLN A 1013 -18.74 -20.88 27.30
C GLN A 1013 -20.07 -20.90 26.51
N ASN A 1014 -21.18 -20.43 27.09
CA ASN A 1014 -22.47 -20.47 26.38
C ASN A 1014 -22.50 -19.52 25.17
N LEU A 1015 -21.77 -18.40 25.21
CA LEU A 1015 -21.60 -17.53 24.05
C LEU A 1015 -20.82 -18.22 22.93
N GLN A 1016 -19.77 -18.98 23.26
CA GLN A 1016 -19.04 -19.78 22.27
C GLN A 1016 -19.89 -20.91 21.69
N ASP A 1017 -20.75 -21.53 22.50
CA ASP A 1017 -21.65 -22.59 22.03
C ASP A 1017 -22.73 -22.04 21.09
N HIS A 1018 -23.23 -20.81 21.32
CA HIS A 1018 -24.03 -20.10 20.32
C HIS A 1018 -23.29 -19.91 18.98
N PHE A 1019 -22.01 -19.52 19.00
CA PHE A 1019 -21.25 -19.38 17.75
C PHE A 1019 -21.12 -20.72 17.01
N LYS A 1020 -20.75 -21.80 17.71
CA LYS A 1020 -20.70 -23.15 17.12
C LYS A 1020 -22.03 -23.54 16.48
N GLU A 1021 -23.13 -23.22 17.13
CA GLU A 1021 -24.46 -23.61 16.68
C GLU A 1021 -24.94 -22.79 15.47
N PHE A 1022 -24.71 -21.47 15.47
CA PHE A 1022 -25.34 -20.57 14.50
C PHE A 1022 -24.41 -20.07 13.39
N CYS A 1023 -23.09 -19.96 13.62
CA CYS A 1023 -22.18 -19.46 12.59
C CYS A 1023 -22.11 -20.38 11.35
N LYS A 1024 -22.40 -21.67 11.50
CA LYS A 1024 -22.52 -22.63 10.40
C LYS A 1024 -23.62 -22.29 9.38
N PHE A 1025 -24.61 -21.50 9.77
CA PHE A 1025 -25.68 -21.00 8.90
C PHE A 1025 -25.46 -19.54 8.44
N CYS A 1026 -24.47 -18.85 8.99
CA CYS A 1026 -24.32 -17.41 8.80
C CYS A 1026 -23.36 -17.10 7.65
N GLY A 1027 -23.87 -16.58 6.53
CA GLY A 1027 -23.05 -16.17 5.39
C GLY A 1027 -21.98 -15.13 5.71
N ASN A 1028 -22.16 -14.35 6.79
CA ASN A 1028 -21.10 -13.45 7.29
C ASN A 1028 -19.82 -14.21 7.67
N PHE A 1029 -19.93 -15.39 8.30
CA PHE A 1029 -18.76 -16.16 8.71
C PHE A 1029 -17.86 -16.49 7.50
N LYS A 1030 -18.52 -16.87 6.39
CA LYS A 1030 -17.91 -17.18 5.10
C LYS A 1030 -17.34 -15.95 4.39
N ASP A 1031 -18.14 -14.89 4.27
CA ASP A 1031 -17.79 -13.67 3.51
C ASP A 1031 -16.61 -12.90 4.11
N TYR A 1032 -16.46 -12.91 5.44
CA TYR A 1032 -15.32 -12.29 6.14
C TYR A 1032 -14.10 -13.21 6.24
N ALA A 1033 -14.16 -14.47 5.78
CA ALA A 1033 -13.05 -15.41 5.90
C ALA A 1033 -11.76 -14.98 5.17
N PRO A 1034 -11.81 -14.39 3.95
CA PRO A 1034 -10.61 -13.86 3.28
C PRO A 1034 -9.90 -12.77 4.09
N ASN A 1035 -10.61 -12.11 5.01
CA ASN A 1035 -10.11 -11.08 5.91
C ASN A 1035 -9.93 -11.61 7.34
N TYR A 1036 -9.63 -12.91 7.52
CA TYR A 1036 -9.45 -13.55 8.83
C TYR A 1036 -10.62 -13.41 9.81
N GLY A 1037 -11.82 -13.09 9.31
CA GLY A 1037 -13.01 -12.80 10.12
C GLY A 1037 -13.14 -11.34 10.59
N ASP A 1038 -12.18 -10.47 10.26
CA ASP A 1038 -12.16 -9.05 10.61
C ASP A 1038 -13.17 -8.20 9.83
N PHE A 1039 -13.38 -6.98 10.33
CA PHE A 1039 -14.23 -5.97 9.73
C PHE A 1039 -13.78 -5.62 8.30
N ILE A 1040 -14.73 -5.64 7.36
CA ILE A 1040 -14.54 -5.13 6.00
C ILE A 1040 -15.38 -3.85 5.83
N PRO A 1041 -14.74 -2.69 5.60
CA PRO A 1041 -15.43 -1.43 5.31
C PRO A 1041 -16.40 -1.55 4.13
N ARG A 1042 -17.49 -0.75 4.15
CA ARG A 1042 -18.52 -0.81 3.09
C ARG A 1042 -17.93 -0.63 1.69
N CYS A 1043 -17.00 0.31 1.51
CA CYS A 1043 -16.37 0.58 0.22
C CYS A 1043 -15.47 -0.57 -0.29
N GLU A 1044 -15.05 -1.48 0.60
CA GLU A 1044 -14.23 -2.64 0.26
C GLU A 1044 -15.05 -3.90 -0.03
N LYS A 1045 -16.34 -3.92 0.30
CA LYS A 1045 -17.18 -5.12 0.14
C LYS A 1045 -17.40 -5.49 -1.33
N ALA A 1046 -17.53 -6.80 -1.56
CA ALA A 1046 -18.05 -7.33 -2.81
C ALA A 1046 -19.50 -6.86 -3.03
N PRO A 1047 -19.94 -6.69 -4.29
CA PRO A 1047 -21.33 -6.35 -4.56
C PRO A 1047 -22.24 -7.51 -4.16
N PHE A 1048 -23.38 -7.17 -3.55
CA PHE A 1048 -24.34 -8.16 -3.10
C PHE A 1048 -24.91 -8.95 -4.28
N LYS A 1049 -24.74 -10.27 -4.21
CA LYS A 1049 -25.40 -11.24 -5.10
C LYS A 1049 -26.27 -12.14 -4.25
N GLU A 1050 -27.57 -12.11 -4.49
CA GLU A 1050 -28.53 -12.92 -3.75
C GLU A 1050 -28.23 -14.42 -3.96
N ARG A 1051 -28.01 -15.13 -2.85
CA ARG A 1051 -27.72 -16.56 -2.82
C ARG A 1051 -28.45 -17.17 -1.63
N ILE A 1052 -29.26 -18.20 -1.89
CA ILE A 1052 -29.92 -19.02 -0.87
C ILE A 1052 -29.36 -20.44 -0.99
N SER A 1053 -28.59 -20.86 0.00
CA SER A 1053 -27.96 -22.18 0.02
C SER A 1053 -28.98 -23.29 0.34
N PRO A 1054 -28.67 -24.57 0.06
CA PRO A 1054 -29.56 -25.70 0.34
C PRO A 1054 -30.11 -25.73 1.76
N SER A 1055 -29.26 -25.51 2.78
CA SER A 1055 -29.71 -25.46 4.18
C SER A 1055 -30.73 -24.34 4.42
N TRP A 1056 -30.49 -23.14 3.89
CA TRP A 1056 -31.45 -22.03 4.03
C TRP A 1056 -32.76 -22.25 3.29
N LYS A 1057 -32.74 -22.90 2.12
CA LYS A 1057 -33.98 -23.28 1.43
C LYS A 1057 -34.83 -24.18 2.31
N GLN A 1058 -34.24 -25.24 2.87
CA GLN A 1058 -34.94 -26.16 3.77
C GLN A 1058 -35.47 -25.48 5.03
N ILE A 1059 -34.69 -24.57 5.62
CA ILE A 1059 -35.09 -23.79 6.80
C ILE A 1059 -36.31 -22.92 6.46
N TYR A 1060 -36.29 -22.20 5.33
CA TYR A 1060 -37.42 -21.35 4.92
C TYR A 1060 -38.65 -22.14 4.50
N ASP A 1061 -38.49 -23.28 3.83
CA ASP A 1061 -39.60 -24.15 3.46
C ASP A 1061 -40.29 -24.73 4.71
N ARG A 1062 -39.51 -25.10 5.74
CA ARG A 1062 -40.06 -25.50 7.03
C ARG A 1062 -40.78 -24.33 7.70
N TYR A 1063 -40.15 -23.17 7.79
CA TYR A 1063 -40.75 -21.99 8.42
C TYR A 1063 -42.11 -21.65 7.80
N LYS A 1064 -42.23 -21.69 6.47
CA LYS A 1064 -43.50 -21.47 5.76
C LYS A 1064 -44.56 -22.50 6.15
N ARG A 1065 -44.22 -23.79 6.16
CA ARG A 1065 -45.17 -24.85 6.57
C ARG A 1065 -45.68 -24.70 8.00
N ASP A 1066 -44.88 -24.11 8.89
CA ASP A 1066 -45.25 -23.95 10.30
C ASP A 1066 -46.09 -22.67 10.55
N HIS A 1067 -46.17 -21.74 9.60
CA HIS A 1067 -46.78 -20.40 9.77
C HIS A 1067 -47.78 -19.99 8.67
N GLU A 1068 -47.92 -20.79 7.60
CA GLU A 1068 -49.01 -20.76 6.62
C GLU A 1068 -50.01 -21.87 6.94
#